data_AF-A0A9D7UIC8-F1
#
_entry.id   AF-A0A9D7UIC8-F1
#
_cell.length_a   1.000
_cell.length_b   1.000
_cell.length_c   1.000
_cell.angle_alpha   90.00
_cell.angle_beta   90.00
_cell.angle_gamma   90.00
#
_symmetry.space_group_name_H-M   'P 1'
#
loop_
_entity.id
_entity.type
_entity.pdbx_description
1 polymer ?
#
loop_
_entity_poly.entity_id
_entity_poly.type
_entity_poly.pdbx_seq_one_letter_code
_entity_poly.pdbx_strand_id
1 'polypeptide(L)'
;MNHENASRTNLLRTLTGPTSRVLITSFVSGLAVATLGGCSSGGKTASGSGSVYTGPGDFTPEAKATRATVSVDPSAVKGTYTSDYYGSEGSKVALPQKWVSEAVESTAEIEARRASAIAAQVRSEADKMESLAIADSDRQAAMARNSAARAEAEKHEQSFNAKLNEMYSNAQAKQQRYETEAKRNSSVLSASVKEWQSEVERMRSQSEADWSRSLAEHEQMIAARKAVQDRGEANIGQIRRTLDLTQTRAESKVEGLRTESQAVAQQTAAQVAELNGQIGSVTKQTTASVTDLRQQSKSLREESAAYVADLLAEAEALSKKDVEETYRVKMVAAKSDFDRAMAEAERLRQETDNFKTTSTADVERRRGEVRKSLDLKRADYAEALQFIDSHVEQGLADVEIARAKAERLEREARAKFVKAETEARVRAIHETSKHQVALSEADFTRIKGEADAEATRLQAQLMNEIVAQLKANQTALPSNGNPPKQGATENDPTPKMTKGTAKPAVVEFARIAEFRTALADVAKLRSHAESGQNDLIAKSDEQRAGVEAWWKETIAAHDSWMTEVEAIVRKNGALLTEKISQIESKVAAAHADRNRAQVEAEAFRKETAAKIQSLKALADSTKKKAEAKFTQLVAQAEAAERNGKTQVEALTVKRDATLRRGNAKSQQLLVEAESLEQGQKAVVAQMREQILAAETILTSELARLDQTADTFFSVARANYDEGIAMANTFERITIANTGELAATHVAQRKSAQADVNYLRDLTTANQLVAEASVTRMLADADARLGEFNSDDLMRRARILAQSQMNDAATAAEFAIASADEQAIRSRFDSRIVATEADRNRAYAELFQKGQFEKARLEQALAAAATFREMSDAALARLNAANDTFNRTATANWDSRLGGTPNFPTPTSNTALYNNSDSLFNPAFTPTTIQNSLTEVPTKGSDE
;
A
#
# COMPACT_ATOMS: atom_id res chain seq x y z
N MET A 1 34.81 28.17 -40.17
CA MET A 1 34.17 26.99 -40.77
C MET A 1 34.16 25.89 -39.73
N ASN A 2 32.99 25.32 -39.42
CA ASN A 2 32.82 24.04 -38.76
C ASN A 2 31.35 23.60 -38.94
N HIS A 3 31.13 22.32 -39.19
CA HIS A 3 29.86 21.62 -38.99
C HIS A 3 29.74 21.27 -37.47
N GLU A 4 28.61 20.87 -36.90
CA GLU A 4 27.29 20.52 -37.46
C GLU A 4 26.15 20.82 -36.46
N ASN A 5 24.90 20.84 -36.93
CA ASN A 5 23.68 20.92 -36.09
C ASN A 5 22.85 19.63 -36.21
N ALA A 6 22.76 18.82 -35.15
CA ALA A 6 21.79 17.74 -34.95
C ALA A 6 21.89 17.22 -33.50
N SER A 7 20.83 16.85 -32.77
CA SER A 7 19.39 16.89 -33.04
C SER A 7 18.61 17.06 -31.72
N ARG A 8 17.38 17.59 -31.79
CA ARG A 8 16.45 17.67 -30.65
C ARG A 8 15.08 17.13 -31.05
N THR A 9 14.42 16.44 -30.10
CA THR A 9 12.96 16.16 -30.04
C THR A 9 12.25 15.51 -31.25
N ASN A 10 11.93 14.22 -31.09
CA ASN A 10 10.58 13.64 -31.20
C ASN A 10 10.57 12.45 -30.21
N LEU A 11 9.70 12.30 -29.21
CA LEU A 11 8.29 12.66 -29.05
C LEU A 11 7.35 11.81 -29.93
N LEU A 12 7.20 10.53 -29.57
CA LEU A 12 6.09 9.70 -30.00
C LEU A 12 5.58 8.82 -28.85
N ARG A 13 4.30 8.44 -28.94
CA ARG A 13 3.42 8.07 -27.83
C ARG A 13 2.88 6.66 -28.04
N THR A 14 3.29 5.68 -27.23
CA THR A 14 2.74 4.32 -27.24
C THR A 14 2.27 3.91 -25.86
N LEU A 15 0.94 3.88 -25.69
CA LEU A 15 0.26 3.24 -24.57
C LEU A 15 0.08 1.75 -24.90
N THR A 16 0.64 0.87 -24.09
CA THR A 16 0.33 -0.57 -24.10
C THR A 16 -0.05 -0.99 -22.69
N GLY A 17 -1.35 -1.08 -22.42
CA GLY A 17 -1.87 -1.47 -21.11
C GLY A 17 -1.72 -2.97 -20.82
N PRO A 18 -1.76 -3.38 -19.53
CA PRO A 18 -1.75 -4.80 -19.16
C PRO A 18 -3.04 -5.48 -19.64
N THR A 19 -2.90 -6.55 -20.43
CA THR A 19 -4.06 -7.32 -20.91
C THR A 19 -4.64 -8.20 -19.80
N SER A 20 -5.77 -7.79 -19.23
CA SER A 20 -6.58 -8.65 -18.34
C SER A 20 -7.09 -9.88 -19.10
N ARG A 21 -6.43 -11.03 -18.94
CA ARG A 21 -6.96 -12.32 -19.38
C ARG A 21 -7.92 -12.88 -18.33
N VAL A 22 -9.21 -12.62 -18.53
CA VAL A 22 -10.28 -13.36 -17.84
C VAL A 22 -10.28 -14.79 -18.37
N LEU A 23 -10.06 -15.78 -17.51
CA LEU A 23 -10.00 -17.19 -17.86
C LEU A 23 -11.14 -17.95 -17.16
N ILE A 24 -12.33 -17.93 -17.79
CA ILE A 24 -13.52 -18.65 -17.34
C ILE A 24 -13.76 -19.83 -18.28
N THR A 25 -13.33 -21.02 -17.87
CA THR A 25 -13.79 -22.30 -18.45
C THR A 25 -13.75 -23.43 -17.42
N SER A 26 -14.94 -23.86 -17.02
CA SER A 26 -15.30 -25.24 -16.64
C SER A 26 -14.26 -26.10 -15.89
N PHE A 27 -14.45 -26.28 -14.58
CA PHE A 27 -14.12 -27.57 -13.95
C PHE A 27 -15.30 -28.53 -14.13
N VAL A 28 -15.05 -29.70 -14.70
CA VAL A 28 -16.06 -30.75 -14.88
C VAL A 28 -16.19 -31.57 -13.60
N SER A 29 -17.40 -31.64 -13.03
CA SER A 29 -17.68 -32.41 -11.83
C SER A 29 -17.71 -33.92 -12.14
N GLY A 30 -16.56 -34.59 -12.01
CA GLY A 30 -16.49 -36.05 -12.09
C GLY A 30 -17.24 -36.71 -10.93
N LEU A 31 -18.29 -37.49 -11.24
CA LEU A 31 -19.26 -37.98 -10.26
C LEU A 31 -19.16 -39.50 -10.07
N ALA A 32 -18.42 -39.92 -9.03
CA ALA A 32 -18.34 -41.28 -8.50
C ALA A 32 -18.05 -41.18 -6.98
N VAL A 33 -19.00 -41.43 -6.07
CA VAL A 33 -19.53 -42.74 -5.61
C VAL A 33 -18.58 -43.44 -4.61
N ALA A 34 -19.15 -43.88 -3.48
CA ALA A 34 -18.50 -44.45 -2.28
C ALA A 34 -17.62 -43.47 -1.44
N THR A 35 -17.71 -43.40 -0.12
CA THR A 35 -18.69 -43.95 0.86
C THR A 35 -18.80 -43.01 2.05
N LEU A 36 -20.01 -42.58 2.41
CA LEU A 36 -20.30 -41.89 3.68
C LEU A 36 -21.54 -42.52 4.32
N GLY A 37 -21.34 -43.23 5.42
CA GLY A 37 -22.41 -43.78 6.24
C GLY A 37 -22.30 -43.29 7.69
N GLY A 38 -23.45 -43.01 8.30
CA GLY A 38 -23.55 -42.82 9.76
C GLY A 38 -23.42 -41.39 10.28
N CYS A 39 -24.51 -40.64 10.24
CA CYS A 39 -24.79 -39.56 11.20
C CYS A 39 -26.22 -39.72 11.70
N SER A 40 -26.40 -40.45 12.82
CA SER A 40 -27.69 -40.70 13.44
C SER A 40 -28.00 -39.69 14.54
N SER A 41 -29.01 -38.85 14.33
CA SER A 41 -29.53 -37.88 15.30
C SER A 41 -30.44 -38.56 16.34
N GLY A 42 -29.84 -39.09 17.42
CA GLY A 42 -30.57 -39.80 18.49
C GLY A 42 -31.27 -38.89 19.51
N GLY A 43 -32.45 -38.36 19.17
CA GLY A 43 -33.37 -37.76 20.15
C GLY A 43 -33.97 -38.81 21.09
N LYS A 44 -34.18 -38.48 22.38
CA LYS A 44 -34.71 -39.42 23.41
C LYS A 44 -35.90 -38.87 24.20
N THR A 45 -37.10 -38.86 23.60
CA THR A 45 -38.30 -39.31 24.33
C THR A 45 -38.09 -40.82 24.61
N ALA A 46 -37.91 -41.27 25.86
CA ALA A 46 -38.90 -41.30 26.93
C ALA A 46 -40.06 -42.29 26.68
N SER A 47 -39.72 -43.54 26.36
CA SER A 47 -40.57 -44.71 26.63
C SER A 47 -39.94 -45.57 27.73
N GLY A 48 -40.78 -46.22 28.54
CA GLY A 48 -40.34 -47.22 29.51
C GLY A 48 -40.13 -48.59 28.86
N SER A 49 -39.38 -49.47 29.52
CA SER A 49 -39.18 -50.85 29.08
C SER A 49 -40.41 -51.71 29.34
N GLY A 50 -41.39 -51.64 28.43
CA GLY A 50 -42.05 -52.86 28.00
C GLY A 50 -41.08 -53.67 27.13
N SER A 51 -41.09 -55.00 27.22
CA SER A 51 -40.35 -55.84 26.27
C SER A 51 -41.05 -55.77 24.92
N VAL A 52 -40.47 -55.06 23.94
CA VAL A 52 -41.09 -54.80 22.64
C VAL A 52 -40.10 -55.03 21.48
N TYR A 53 -40.10 -56.29 21.05
CA TYR A 53 -40.06 -56.75 19.65
C TYR A 53 -39.37 -55.88 18.58
N THR A 54 -38.29 -56.43 17.99
CA THR A 54 -37.76 -56.01 16.67
C THR A 54 -38.19 -56.99 15.56
N GLY A 55 -39.37 -57.61 15.70
CA GLY A 55 -39.91 -58.54 14.72
C GLY A 55 -40.55 -57.83 13.51
N PRO A 56 -40.56 -58.42 12.30
CA PRO A 56 -41.26 -57.83 11.15
C PRO A 56 -42.77 -57.58 11.38
N GLY A 57 -43.40 -58.32 12.29
CA GLY A 57 -44.80 -58.13 12.70
C GLY A 57 -45.06 -56.87 13.53
N ASP A 58 -44.03 -56.14 13.97
CA ASP A 58 -44.20 -55.02 14.90
C ASP A 58 -44.75 -53.74 14.26
N PHE A 59 -44.78 -53.70 12.91
CA PHE A 59 -45.31 -52.60 12.12
C PHE A 59 -46.69 -52.89 11.50
N THR A 60 -47.33 -54.03 11.83
CA THR A 60 -48.69 -54.32 11.36
C THR A 60 -49.72 -53.35 11.98
N PRO A 61 -50.92 -53.21 11.39
CA PRO A 61 -51.97 -52.36 11.95
C PRO A 61 -52.33 -52.73 13.40
N GLU A 62 -52.31 -54.01 13.75
CA GLU A 62 -52.69 -54.55 15.06
C GLU A 62 -51.62 -54.26 16.12
N ALA A 63 -50.34 -54.42 15.77
CA ALA A 63 -49.20 -54.07 16.61
C ALA A 63 -49.11 -52.55 16.88
N LYS A 64 -49.60 -51.73 15.95
CA LYS A 64 -49.75 -50.27 16.12
C LYS A 64 -50.98 -49.92 16.96
N ALA A 65 -52.14 -50.54 16.71
CA ALA A 65 -53.38 -50.28 17.45
C ALA A 65 -53.23 -50.59 18.95
N THR A 66 -52.53 -51.67 19.29
CA THR A 66 -52.19 -52.03 20.69
C THR A 66 -51.24 -51.05 21.39
N ARG A 67 -50.74 -50.02 20.69
CA ARG A 67 -49.88 -48.95 21.22
C ARG A 67 -50.52 -47.55 21.09
N ALA A 68 -51.77 -47.47 20.66
CA ALA A 68 -52.48 -46.21 20.59
C ALA A 68 -52.60 -45.59 22.00
N THR A 69 -52.21 -44.32 22.13
CA THR A 69 -52.35 -43.55 23.37
C THR A 69 -53.75 -43.00 23.57
N VAL A 70 -54.67 -43.23 22.63
CA VAL A 70 -56.07 -42.79 22.65
C VAL A 70 -56.98 -44.01 22.74
N SER A 71 -57.78 -44.09 23.79
CA SER A 71 -58.80 -45.13 23.96
C SER A 71 -60.13 -44.68 23.36
N VAL A 72 -60.59 -45.37 22.31
CA VAL A 72 -61.97 -45.26 21.84
C VAL A 72 -62.90 -45.94 22.85
N ASP A 73 -63.92 -45.23 23.33
CA ASP A 73 -65.00 -45.81 24.12
C ASP A 73 -65.99 -46.55 23.20
N PRO A 74 -66.13 -47.88 23.29
CA PRO A 74 -67.06 -48.63 22.44
C PRO A 74 -68.54 -48.38 22.78
N SER A 75 -68.86 -47.76 23.93
CA SER A 75 -70.24 -47.42 24.30
C SER A 75 -70.76 -46.19 23.56
N ALA A 76 -69.88 -45.23 23.21
CA ALA A 76 -70.22 -44.04 22.43
C ALA A 76 -70.66 -44.34 20.98
N VAL A 77 -70.41 -45.56 20.50
CA VAL A 77 -70.90 -46.08 19.21
C VAL A 77 -72.41 -46.32 19.23
N LYS A 78 -72.98 -46.67 20.39
CA LYS A 78 -74.31 -47.31 20.47
C LYS A 78 -75.48 -46.35 20.27
N GLY A 79 -76.60 -46.91 19.82
CA GLY A 79 -77.90 -46.24 19.79
C GLY A 79 -78.44 -45.92 21.19
N THR A 80 -79.37 -44.96 21.26
CA THR A 80 -80.36 -44.88 22.35
C THR A 80 -81.30 -46.10 22.29
N TYR A 81 -81.56 -46.60 21.09
CA TYR A 81 -82.39 -47.77 20.80
C TYR A 81 -81.53 -48.87 20.17
N THR A 82 -81.21 -49.91 20.94
CA THR A 82 -80.37 -51.03 20.47
C THR A 82 -81.18 -52.08 19.68
N SER A 83 -80.49 -53.06 19.10
CA SER A 83 -81.10 -54.28 18.53
C SER A 83 -82.14 -54.91 19.45
N ASP A 84 -81.81 -54.98 20.74
CA ASP A 84 -82.57 -55.70 21.76
C ASP A 84 -83.84 -54.93 22.16
N TYR A 85 -83.80 -53.60 22.03
CA TYR A 85 -84.96 -52.74 22.19
C TYR A 85 -85.99 -53.00 21.08
N TYR A 86 -85.58 -52.95 19.80
CA TYR A 86 -86.47 -53.25 18.68
C TYR A 86 -86.98 -54.70 18.68
N GLY A 87 -86.14 -55.66 19.09
CA GLY A 87 -86.54 -57.04 19.28
C GLY A 87 -87.58 -57.23 20.38
N SER A 88 -87.39 -56.60 21.55
CA SER A 88 -88.31 -56.73 22.68
C SER A 88 -89.64 -56.02 22.45
N GLU A 89 -89.66 -54.76 21.99
CA GLU A 89 -90.91 -54.07 21.64
C GLU A 89 -91.65 -54.76 20.48
N GLY A 90 -90.91 -55.22 19.46
CA GLY A 90 -91.47 -56.00 18.35
C GLY A 90 -92.12 -57.31 18.80
N SER A 91 -91.56 -57.97 19.84
CA SER A 91 -92.15 -59.19 20.42
C SER A 91 -93.43 -58.92 21.22
N LYS A 92 -93.49 -57.83 22.01
CA LYS A 92 -94.68 -57.46 22.81
C LYS A 92 -95.90 -57.22 21.94
N VAL A 93 -95.72 -56.53 20.82
CA VAL A 93 -96.78 -56.23 19.85
C VAL A 93 -96.92 -57.36 18.82
N ALA A 94 -96.07 -58.39 18.85
CA ALA A 94 -96.01 -59.46 17.84
C ALA A 94 -96.02 -58.91 16.40
N LEU A 95 -95.07 -58.01 16.11
CA LEU A 95 -94.87 -57.46 14.76
C LEU A 95 -94.32 -58.52 13.79
N PRO A 96 -94.70 -58.47 12.50
CA PRO A 96 -94.02 -59.21 11.43
C PRO A 96 -92.50 -59.06 11.47
N GLN A 97 -91.79 -60.20 11.47
CA GLN A 97 -90.32 -60.26 11.64
C GLN A 97 -89.54 -59.34 10.70
N LYS A 98 -90.02 -59.14 9.46
CA LYS A 98 -89.42 -58.23 8.47
C LYS A 98 -89.23 -56.80 9.01
N TRP A 99 -90.18 -56.30 9.80
CA TRP A 99 -90.11 -54.93 10.32
C TRP A 99 -89.18 -54.79 11.52
N VAL A 100 -88.99 -55.87 12.29
CA VAL A 100 -88.00 -55.94 13.35
C VAL A 100 -86.59 -56.04 12.75
N SER A 101 -86.39 -56.91 11.74
CA SER A 101 -85.10 -57.05 11.06
C SER A 101 -84.68 -55.76 10.36
N GLU A 102 -85.59 -55.07 9.67
CA GLU A 102 -85.31 -53.78 9.01
C GLU A 102 -84.87 -52.69 10.01
N ALA A 103 -85.48 -52.64 11.20
CA ALA A 103 -85.08 -51.70 12.25
C ALA A 103 -83.71 -52.07 12.86
N VAL A 104 -83.44 -53.36 13.08
CA VAL A 104 -82.14 -53.84 13.59
C VAL A 104 -81.02 -53.61 12.57
N GLU A 105 -81.25 -53.90 11.30
CA GLU A 105 -80.32 -53.67 10.19
C GLU A 105 -79.98 -52.18 10.03
N SER A 106 -81.00 -51.31 10.04
CA SER A 106 -80.82 -49.86 9.99
C SER A 106 -80.09 -49.32 11.24
N THR A 107 -80.30 -49.93 12.42
CA THR A 107 -79.58 -49.58 13.65
C THR A 107 -78.11 -49.97 13.56
N ALA A 108 -77.79 -51.14 13.01
CA ALA A 108 -76.41 -51.57 12.79
C ALA A 108 -75.66 -50.68 11.78
N GLU A 109 -76.35 -50.14 10.77
CA GLU A 109 -75.76 -49.14 9.86
C GLU A 109 -75.44 -47.84 10.61
N ILE A 110 -76.33 -47.36 11.48
CA ILE A 110 -76.11 -46.18 12.33
C ILE A 110 -74.93 -46.37 13.29
N GLU A 111 -74.85 -47.52 13.96
CA GLU A 111 -73.71 -47.84 14.83
C GLU A 111 -72.40 -47.91 14.02
N ALA A 112 -72.42 -48.45 12.80
CA ALA A 112 -71.26 -48.41 11.90
C ALA A 112 -70.86 -46.98 11.49
N ARG A 113 -71.83 -46.09 11.20
CA ARG A 113 -71.55 -44.66 10.92
C ARG A 113 -70.99 -43.95 12.16
N ARG A 114 -71.53 -44.17 13.36
CA ARG A 114 -71.00 -43.61 14.62
C ARG A 114 -69.57 -44.10 14.89
N ALA A 115 -69.29 -45.38 14.69
CA ALA A 115 -67.93 -45.93 14.79
C ALA A 115 -66.95 -45.26 13.80
N SER A 116 -67.39 -44.99 12.56
CA SER A 116 -66.57 -44.28 11.56
C SER A 116 -66.32 -42.82 11.94
N ALA A 117 -67.31 -42.13 12.54
CA ALA A 117 -67.18 -40.76 13.03
C ALA A 117 -66.17 -40.66 14.19
N ILE A 118 -66.20 -41.59 15.15
CA ILE A 118 -65.19 -41.67 16.23
C ILE A 118 -63.79 -41.93 15.64
N ALA A 119 -63.67 -42.87 14.70
CA ALA A 119 -62.39 -43.17 14.06
C ALA A 119 -61.82 -41.97 13.28
N ALA A 120 -62.67 -41.20 12.61
CA ALA A 120 -62.31 -39.95 11.96
C ALA A 120 -61.90 -38.85 12.95
N GLN A 121 -62.53 -38.76 14.12
CA GLN A 121 -62.18 -37.82 15.18
C GLN A 121 -60.80 -38.14 15.79
N VAL A 122 -60.55 -39.40 16.16
CA VAL A 122 -59.25 -39.82 16.70
C VAL A 122 -58.13 -39.60 15.67
N ARG A 123 -58.41 -39.81 14.38
CA ARG A 123 -57.48 -39.49 13.29
C ARG A 123 -57.24 -37.99 13.15
N SER A 124 -58.29 -37.15 13.19
CA SER A 124 -58.19 -35.68 13.18
C SER A 124 -57.25 -35.19 14.29
N GLU A 125 -57.39 -35.74 15.50
CA GLU A 125 -56.55 -35.36 16.63
C GLU A 125 -55.09 -35.83 16.45
N ALA A 126 -54.86 -37.04 15.92
CA ALA A 126 -53.52 -37.54 15.63
C ALA A 126 -52.80 -36.71 14.54
N ASP A 127 -53.46 -36.47 13.41
CA ASP A 127 -52.94 -35.68 12.28
C ASP A 127 -52.60 -34.23 12.72
N LYS A 128 -53.40 -33.67 13.65
CA LYS A 128 -53.17 -32.38 14.33
C LYS A 128 -51.95 -32.41 15.25
N MET A 129 -51.80 -33.43 16.10
CA MET A 129 -50.64 -33.55 17.00
C MET A 129 -49.34 -33.71 16.22
N GLU A 130 -49.31 -34.53 15.17
CA GLU A 130 -48.15 -34.67 14.28
C GLU A 130 -47.81 -33.33 13.60
N SER A 131 -48.80 -32.66 13.02
CA SER A 131 -48.61 -31.38 12.35
C SER A 131 -48.05 -30.27 13.26
N LEU A 132 -48.48 -30.23 14.53
CA LEU A 132 -47.94 -29.31 15.53
C LEU A 132 -46.51 -29.68 15.96
N ALA A 133 -46.21 -30.97 16.16
CA ALA A 133 -44.87 -31.43 16.51
C ALA A 133 -43.84 -31.13 15.41
N ILE A 134 -44.22 -31.23 14.13
CA ILE A 134 -43.38 -30.83 13.00
C ILE A 134 -43.14 -29.31 13.03
N ALA A 135 -44.18 -28.49 13.28
CA ALA A 135 -44.03 -27.04 13.38
C ALA A 135 -43.12 -26.62 14.55
N ASP A 136 -43.17 -27.32 15.69
CA ASP A 136 -42.24 -27.10 16.81
C ASP A 136 -40.79 -27.46 16.47
N SER A 137 -40.57 -28.54 15.72
CA SER A 137 -39.25 -28.93 15.21
C SER A 137 -38.69 -27.89 14.23
N ASP A 138 -39.49 -27.45 13.26
CA ASP A 138 -39.11 -26.42 12.29
C ASP A 138 -38.76 -25.08 12.99
N ARG A 139 -39.53 -24.72 14.04
CA ARG A 139 -39.28 -23.53 14.85
C ARG A 139 -37.97 -23.60 15.65
N GLN A 140 -37.64 -24.75 16.23
CA GLN A 140 -36.34 -24.95 16.87
C GLN A 140 -35.19 -24.87 15.86
N ALA A 141 -35.38 -25.41 14.65
CA ALA A 141 -34.39 -25.28 13.57
C ALA A 141 -34.22 -23.83 13.10
N ALA A 142 -35.30 -23.03 13.02
CA ALA A 142 -35.24 -21.61 12.68
C ALA A 142 -34.48 -20.79 13.75
N MET A 143 -34.75 -21.03 15.03
CA MET A 143 -34.01 -20.41 16.14
C MET A 143 -32.52 -20.76 16.11
N ALA A 144 -32.17 -22.01 15.82
CA ALA A 144 -30.77 -22.45 15.67
C ALA A 144 -30.05 -21.82 14.45
N ARG A 145 -30.79 -21.49 13.38
CA ARG A 145 -30.25 -20.75 12.23
C ARG A 145 -29.98 -19.29 12.56
N ASN A 146 -30.89 -18.62 13.29
CA ASN A 146 -30.69 -17.24 13.73
C ASN A 146 -29.49 -17.11 14.68
N SER A 147 -29.34 -18.00 15.68
CA SER A 147 -28.20 -17.95 16.60
C SER A 147 -26.86 -18.25 15.91
N ALA A 148 -26.85 -19.16 14.93
CA ALA A 148 -25.66 -19.38 14.09
C ALA A 148 -25.28 -18.15 13.26
N ALA A 149 -26.25 -17.46 12.65
CA ALA A 149 -26.01 -16.24 11.86
C ALA A 149 -25.54 -15.06 12.73
N ARG A 150 -26.06 -14.94 13.97
CA ARG A 150 -25.58 -13.94 14.94
C ARG A 150 -24.13 -14.20 15.36
N ALA A 151 -23.75 -15.45 15.63
CA ALA A 151 -22.36 -15.83 15.93
C ALA A 151 -21.41 -15.63 14.72
N GLU A 152 -21.91 -15.73 13.48
CA GLU A 152 -21.16 -15.39 12.28
C GLU A 152 -20.94 -13.86 12.15
N ALA A 153 -21.93 -13.05 12.50
CA ALA A 153 -21.81 -11.60 12.58
C ALA A 153 -20.80 -11.14 13.65
N GLU A 154 -20.81 -11.74 14.85
CA GLU A 154 -19.81 -11.50 15.91
C GLU A 154 -18.38 -11.84 15.44
N LYS A 155 -18.22 -12.95 14.70
CA LYS A 155 -16.92 -13.34 14.10
C LYS A 155 -16.47 -12.34 13.05
N HIS A 156 -17.40 -11.80 12.25
CA HIS A 156 -17.10 -10.73 11.29
C HIS A 156 -16.65 -9.46 12.02
N GLU A 157 -17.35 -9.04 13.08
CA GLU A 157 -16.97 -7.89 13.92
C GLU A 157 -15.54 -8.04 14.46
N GLN A 158 -15.19 -9.19 15.05
CA GLN A 158 -13.83 -9.48 15.53
C GLN A 158 -12.78 -9.38 14.40
N SER A 159 -13.10 -9.86 13.20
CA SER A 159 -12.19 -9.79 12.05
C SER A 159 -11.99 -8.35 11.54
N PHE A 160 -13.04 -7.52 11.57
CA PHE A 160 -12.93 -6.11 11.22
C PHE A 160 -12.15 -5.33 12.30
N ASN A 161 -12.45 -5.55 13.59
CA ASN A 161 -11.74 -4.92 14.71
C ASN A 161 -10.23 -5.24 14.70
N ALA A 162 -9.85 -6.47 14.37
CA ALA A 162 -8.44 -6.83 14.18
C ALA A 162 -7.78 -6.02 13.05
N LYS A 163 -8.45 -5.90 11.89
CA LYS A 163 -7.95 -5.14 10.73
C LYS A 163 -7.92 -3.62 10.97
N LEU A 164 -8.86 -3.08 11.74
CA LEU A 164 -8.86 -1.68 12.14
C LEU A 164 -7.68 -1.37 13.07
N ASN A 165 -7.40 -2.26 14.03
CA ASN A 165 -6.21 -2.13 14.89
C ASN A 165 -4.89 -2.18 14.09
N GLU A 166 -4.82 -3.03 13.06
CA GLU A 166 -3.69 -3.06 12.11
C GLU A 166 -3.55 -1.71 11.37
N MET A 167 -4.65 -1.15 10.84
CA MET A 167 -4.65 0.15 10.17
C MET A 167 -4.27 1.31 11.10
N TYR A 168 -4.78 1.34 12.34
CA TYR A 168 -4.39 2.34 13.34
C TYR A 168 -2.90 2.23 13.69
N SER A 169 -2.37 1.02 13.88
CA SER A 169 -0.95 0.78 14.11
C SER A 169 -0.08 1.29 12.94
N ASN A 170 -0.47 0.96 11.70
CA ASN A 170 0.21 1.41 10.49
C ASN A 170 0.18 2.95 10.32
N ALA A 171 -0.93 3.61 10.67
CA ALA A 171 -1.03 5.07 10.67
C ALA A 171 -0.12 5.71 11.76
N GLN A 172 -0.07 5.12 12.96
CA GLN A 172 0.80 5.58 14.05
C GLN A 172 2.29 5.38 13.73
N ALA A 173 2.66 4.23 13.16
CA ALA A 173 4.02 3.93 12.73
C ALA A 173 4.49 4.90 11.62
N LYS A 174 3.62 5.23 10.66
CA LYS A 174 3.88 6.29 9.67
C LYS A 174 4.08 7.65 10.33
N GLN A 175 3.23 8.06 11.27
CA GLN A 175 3.43 9.32 12.01
C GLN A 175 4.80 9.37 12.69
N GLN A 176 5.21 8.30 13.37
CA GLN A 176 6.53 8.23 14.03
C GLN A 176 7.70 8.27 13.05
N ARG A 177 7.60 7.60 11.88
CA ARG A 177 8.60 7.69 10.81
C ARG A 177 8.71 9.15 10.33
N TYR A 178 7.61 9.81 9.99
CA TYR A 178 7.60 11.20 9.53
C TYR A 178 8.06 12.23 10.59
N GLU A 179 7.74 12.03 11.86
CA GLU A 179 8.28 12.88 12.95
C GLU A 179 9.79 12.73 13.13
N THR A 180 10.32 11.52 12.93
CA THR A 180 11.75 11.23 12.99
C THR A 180 12.49 11.82 11.79
N GLU A 181 11.90 11.70 10.59
CA GLU A 181 12.39 12.32 9.36
C GLU A 181 12.37 13.85 9.45
N ALA A 182 11.29 14.45 9.96
CA ALA A 182 11.23 15.90 10.19
C ALA A 182 12.30 16.39 11.17
N LYS A 183 12.61 15.62 12.22
CA LYS A 183 13.74 15.89 13.13
C LYS A 183 15.08 15.81 12.39
N ARG A 184 15.33 14.75 11.62
CA ARG A 184 16.54 14.57 10.81
C ARG A 184 16.72 15.72 9.80
N ASN A 185 15.67 16.11 9.10
CA ASN A 185 15.73 17.21 8.14
C ASN A 185 16.00 18.55 8.82
N SER A 186 15.43 18.78 10.02
CA SER A 186 15.75 19.98 10.81
C SER A 186 17.20 20.01 11.32
N SER A 187 17.78 18.86 11.69
CA SER A 187 19.18 18.80 12.11
C SER A 187 20.16 18.95 10.94
N VAL A 188 19.86 18.36 9.78
CA VAL A 188 20.60 18.56 8.52
C VAL A 188 20.59 20.03 8.12
N LEU A 189 19.41 20.67 8.05
CA LEU A 189 19.30 22.11 7.78
C LEU A 189 20.15 22.94 8.77
N SER A 190 20.11 22.61 10.07
CA SER A 190 20.91 23.32 11.09
C SER A 190 22.42 23.11 10.96
N ALA A 191 22.87 22.01 10.33
CA ALA A 191 24.27 21.76 10.02
C ALA A 191 24.70 22.54 8.77
N SER A 192 23.92 22.46 7.68
CA SER A 192 24.18 23.22 6.44
C SER A 192 24.20 24.74 6.67
N VAL A 193 23.31 25.28 7.53
CA VAL A 193 23.35 26.69 7.97
C VAL A 193 24.71 27.05 8.56
N LYS A 194 25.26 26.22 9.46
CA LYS A 194 26.54 26.47 10.14
C LYS A 194 27.72 26.32 9.20
N GLU A 195 27.68 25.33 8.31
CA GLU A 195 28.69 25.10 7.28
C GLU A 195 28.77 26.32 6.35
N TRP A 196 27.63 26.78 5.83
CA TRP A 196 27.56 27.96 4.97
C TRP A 196 27.96 29.26 5.69
N GLN A 197 27.59 29.43 6.96
CA GLN A 197 28.10 30.55 7.79
C GLN A 197 29.62 30.49 7.96
N SER A 198 30.20 29.31 8.19
CA SER A 198 31.66 29.16 8.31
C SER A 198 32.39 29.44 7.00
N GLU A 199 31.78 29.13 5.85
CA GLU A 199 32.36 29.41 4.53
C GLU A 199 32.27 30.90 4.16
N VAL A 200 31.17 31.60 4.47
CA VAL A 200 31.07 33.07 4.35
C VAL A 200 32.17 33.75 5.17
N GLU A 201 32.38 33.30 6.41
CA GLU A 201 33.39 33.89 7.29
C GLU A 201 34.82 33.54 6.83
N ARG A 202 35.03 32.35 6.26
CA ARG A 202 36.29 31.96 5.60
C ARG A 202 36.58 32.87 4.40
N MET A 203 35.59 33.20 3.58
CA MET A 203 35.75 34.15 2.46
C MET A 203 36.09 35.56 2.92
N ARG A 204 35.44 36.06 3.99
CA ARG A 204 35.78 37.36 4.61
C ARG A 204 37.20 37.37 5.15
N SER A 205 37.57 36.39 5.97
CA SER A 205 38.90 36.27 6.57
C SER A 205 40.01 36.13 5.51
N GLN A 206 39.76 35.40 4.42
CA GLN A 206 40.69 35.30 3.30
C GLN A 206 40.85 36.67 2.59
N SER A 207 39.75 37.38 2.33
CA SER A 207 39.77 38.72 1.71
C SER A 207 40.55 39.72 2.57
N GLU A 208 40.35 39.71 3.89
CA GLU A 208 41.10 40.53 4.85
C GLU A 208 42.58 40.18 4.92
N ALA A 209 42.94 38.89 4.84
CA ALA A 209 44.33 38.46 4.82
C ALA A 209 45.07 38.89 3.54
N ASP A 210 44.45 38.76 2.38
CA ASP A 210 45.03 39.18 1.09
C ASP A 210 45.09 40.71 0.97
N TRP A 211 44.12 41.46 1.54
CA TRP A 211 44.20 42.91 1.71
C TRP A 211 45.33 43.33 2.65
N SER A 212 45.49 42.65 3.79
CA SER A 212 46.59 42.90 4.73
C SER A 212 47.97 42.64 4.11
N ARG A 213 48.11 41.59 3.27
CA ARG A 213 49.34 41.37 2.49
C ARG A 213 49.57 42.51 1.49
N SER A 214 48.54 42.92 0.77
CA SER A 214 48.63 43.98 -0.23
C SER A 214 49.01 45.34 0.37
N LEU A 215 48.52 45.66 1.58
CA LEU A 215 48.96 46.82 2.34
C LEU A 215 50.46 46.77 2.67
N ALA A 216 50.97 45.62 3.13
CA ALA A 216 52.39 45.45 3.44
C ALA A 216 53.29 45.48 2.18
N GLU A 217 52.78 45.07 1.02
CA GLU A 217 53.48 45.21 -0.27
C GLU A 217 53.46 46.68 -0.76
N HIS A 218 52.36 47.41 -0.56
CA HIS A 218 52.27 48.84 -0.84
C HIS A 218 53.23 49.67 0.04
N GLU A 219 53.35 49.36 1.35
CA GLU A 219 54.35 49.98 2.23
C GLU A 219 55.79 49.73 1.75
N GLN A 220 56.09 48.53 1.22
CA GLN A 220 57.38 48.23 0.61
C GLN A 220 57.61 49.05 -0.68
N MET A 221 56.59 49.33 -1.49
CA MET A 221 56.71 50.21 -2.66
C MET A 221 57.03 51.65 -2.24
N ILE A 222 56.38 52.18 -1.20
CA ILE A 222 56.68 53.51 -0.65
C ILE A 222 58.13 53.56 -0.09
N ALA A 223 58.56 52.52 0.62
CA ALA A 223 59.93 52.42 1.12
C ALA A 223 60.96 52.36 -0.02
N ALA A 224 60.68 51.62 -1.09
CA ALA A 224 61.51 51.54 -2.28
C ALA A 224 61.58 52.88 -3.03
N ARG A 225 60.45 53.58 -3.18
CA ARG A 225 60.34 54.92 -3.76
C ARG A 225 61.19 55.93 -2.99
N LYS A 226 61.13 55.93 -1.66
CA LYS A 226 62.03 56.74 -0.82
C LYS A 226 63.50 56.37 -1.03
N ALA A 227 63.83 55.08 -1.04
CA ALA A 227 65.20 54.63 -1.28
C ALA A 227 65.71 54.93 -2.71
N VAL A 228 64.85 55.23 -3.67
CA VAL A 228 65.23 55.76 -5.00
C VAL A 228 65.48 57.27 -4.92
N GLN A 229 64.61 58.03 -4.24
CA GLN A 229 64.80 59.46 -3.99
C GLN A 229 66.14 59.74 -3.32
N ASP A 230 66.41 59.08 -2.17
CA ASP A 230 67.63 59.27 -1.37
C ASP A 230 68.90 59.01 -2.21
N ARG A 231 68.87 58.02 -3.10
CA ARG A 231 69.99 57.70 -4.02
C ARG A 231 70.13 58.68 -5.17
N GLY A 232 69.02 59.15 -5.74
CA GLY A 232 69.01 60.15 -6.80
C GLY A 232 69.56 61.49 -6.33
N GLU A 233 69.08 61.98 -5.19
CA GLU A 233 69.57 63.21 -4.55
C GLU A 233 71.06 63.11 -4.18
N ALA A 234 71.51 61.97 -3.65
CA ALA A 234 72.93 61.74 -3.35
C ALA A 234 73.83 61.80 -4.61
N ASN A 235 73.37 61.22 -5.73
CA ASN A 235 74.10 61.23 -7.00
C ASN A 235 74.15 62.65 -7.61
N ILE A 236 73.02 63.36 -7.66
CA ILE A 236 72.96 64.78 -8.07
C ILE A 236 73.89 65.64 -7.19
N GLY A 237 73.90 65.40 -5.88
CA GLY A 237 74.82 66.03 -4.93
C GLY A 237 76.29 65.68 -5.13
N GLN A 238 76.63 64.55 -5.77
CA GLN A 238 77.99 64.21 -6.19
C GLN A 238 78.38 64.91 -7.50
N ILE A 239 77.46 64.99 -8.46
CA ILE A 239 77.69 65.73 -9.71
C ILE A 239 77.89 67.23 -9.42
N ARG A 240 77.05 67.84 -8.57
CA ARG A 240 77.21 69.23 -8.11
C ARG A 240 78.60 69.48 -7.48
N ARG A 241 79.03 68.66 -6.52
CA ARG A 241 80.39 68.75 -5.92
C ARG A 241 81.51 68.58 -6.96
N THR A 242 81.29 67.78 -8.00
CA THR A 242 82.28 67.59 -9.08
C THR A 242 82.34 68.81 -10.00
N LEU A 243 81.20 69.45 -10.26
CA LEU A 243 81.10 70.72 -10.98
C LEU A 243 81.83 71.84 -10.23
N ASP A 244 81.58 72.02 -8.93
CA ASP A 244 82.21 73.05 -8.10
C ASP A 244 83.74 72.89 -8.07
N LEU A 245 84.24 71.67 -7.89
CA LEU A 245 85.67 71.35 -7.95
C LEU A 245 86.27 71.58 -9.34
N THR A 246 85.52 71.34 -10.41
CA THR A 246 85.97 71.56 -11.79
C THR A 246 86.06 73.05 -12.10
N GLN A 247 85.05 73.83 -11.70
CA GLN A 247 85.03 75.29 -11.85
C GLN A 247 86.20 75.93 -11.06
N THR A 248 86.38 75.56 -9.78
CA THR A 248 87.47 76.08 -8.93
C THR A 248 88.86 75.81 -9.55
N ARG A 249 89.06 74.62 -10.12
CA ARG A 249 90.32 74.25 -10.82
C ARG A 249 90.53 75.01 -12.13
N ALA A 250 89.45 75.28 -12.87
CA ALA A 250 89.50 76.07 -14.09
C ALA A 250 89.88 77.53 -13.79
N GLU A 251 89.23 78.15 -12.81
CA GLU A 251 89.48 79.53 -12.36
C GLU A 251 90.94 79.71 -11.93
N SER A 252 91.44 78.83 -11.05
CA SER A 252 92.85 78.84 -10.60
C SER A 252 93.85 78.67 -11.76
N LYS A 253 93.54 77.84 -12.77
CA LYS A 253 94.42 77.66 -13.94
C LYS A 253 94.41 78.88 -14.88
N VAL A 254 93.27 79.53 -15.06
CA VAL A 254 93.15 80.78 -15.84
C VAL A 254 93.90 81.92 -15.15
N GLU A 255 93.82 82.02 -13.82
CA GLU A 255 94.58 82.99 -13.02
C GLU A 255 96.09 82.75 -13.12
N GLY A 256 96.54 81.49 -13.08
CA GLY A 256 97.93 81.10 -13.33
C GLY A 256 98.45 81.57 -14.70
N LEU A 257 97.71 81.29 -15.77
CA LEU A 257 98.08 81.70 -17.14
C LEU A 257 98.10 83.24 -17.33
N ARG A 258 97.19 83.97 -16.66
CA ARG A 258 97.19 85.44 -16.63
C ARG A 258 98.43 85.98 -15.91
N THR A 259 98.80 85.38 -14.78
CA THR A 259 100.01 85.72 -14.01
C THR A 259 101.29 85.44 -14.81
N GLU A 260 101.35 84.29 -15.50
CA GLU A 260 102.47 83.94 -16.39
C GLU A 260 102.60 84.92 -17.56
N SER A 261 101.48 85.31 -18.19
CA SER A 261 101.48 86.33 -19.25
C SER A 261 102.00 87.68 -18.76
N GLN A 262 101.66 88.08 -17.53
CA GLN A 262 102.16 89.32 -16.91
C GLN A 262 103.67 89.24 -16.62
N ALA A 263 104.18 88.08 -16.16
CA ALA A 263 105.61 87.85 -15.97
C ALA A 263 106.39 87.92 -17.29
N VAL A 264 105.87 87.31 -18.37
CA VAL A 264 106.45 87.39 -19.73
C VAL A 264 106.51 88.82 -20.25
N ALA A 265 105.49 89.64 -19.97
CA ALA A 265 105.50 91.07 -20.33
C ALA A 265 106.60 91.85 -19.58
N GLN A 266 106.77 91.61 -18.28
CA GLN A 266 107.84 92.22 -17.48
C GLN A 266 109.24 91.79 -17.96
N GLN A 267 109.43 90.50 -18.24
CA GLN A 267 110.69 89.97 -18.77
C GLN A 267 111.04 90.56 -20.16
N THR A 268 110.02 90.76 -21.02
CA THR A 268 110.19 91.42 -22.32
C THR A 268 110.69 92.86 -22.16
N ALA A 269 110.15 93.62 -21.20
CA ALA A 269 110.57 95.00 -20.97
C ALA A 269 112.05 95.09 -20.55
N ALA A 270 112.54 94.17 -19.72
CA ALA A 270 113.95 94.09 -19.34
C ALA A 270 114.86 93.80 -20.56
N GLN A 271 114.48 92.87 -21.42
CA GLN A 271 115.24 92.53 -22.64
C GLN A 271 115.31 93.68 -23.66
N VAL A 272 114.28 94.52 -23.73
CA VAL A 272 114.30 95.73 -24.58
C VAL A 272 115.30 96.77 -24.06
N ALA A 273 115.49 96.88 -22.74
CA ALA A 273 116.53 97.75 -22.18
C ALA A 273 117.94 97.24 -22.51
N GLU A 274 118.17 95.93 -22.43
CA GLU A 274 119.46 95.29 -22.77
C GLU A 274 119.85 95.50 -24.24
N LEU A 275 118.90 95.34 -25.17
CA LEU A 275 119.12 95.49 -26.61
C LEU A 275 119.64 96.88 -27.02
N ASN A 276 119.31 97.94 -26.27
CA ASN A 276 119.86 99.27 -26.51
C ASN A 276 121.37 99.36 -26.22
N GLY A 277 121.88 98.58 -25.26
CA GLY A 277 123.33 98.49 -24.98
C GLY A 277 124.08 97.75 -26.08
N GLN A 278 123.47 96.73 -26.69
CA GLN A 278 124.07 95.89 -27.72
C GLN A 278 124.32 96.65 -29.05
N ILE A 279 123.62 97.77 -29.31
CA ILE A 279 123.90 98.65 -30.46
C ILE A 279 125.33 99.20 -30.42
N GLY A 280 125.88 99.45 -29.22
CA GLY A 280 127.27 99.88 -29.04
C GLY A 280 128.32 98.76 -29.19
N SER A 281 127.94 97.49 -29.13
CA SER A 281 128.88 96.36 -29.21
C SER A 281 129.00 95.74 -30.60
N VAL A 282 127.95 95.79 -31.42
CA VAL A 282 127.88 95.02 -32.68
C VAL A 282 128.92 95.43 -33.73
N THR A 283 129.44 96.67 -33.71
CA THR A 283 130.62 97.09 -34.51
C THR A 283 131.86 96.21 -34.27
N LYS A 284 131.93 95.51 -33.13
CA LYS A 284 133.02 94.61 -32.74
C LYS A 284 132.66 93.12 -32.86
N GLN A 285 131.42 92.79 -33.24
CA GLN A 285 130.85 91.44 -33.05
C GLN A 285 130.34 90.77 -34.34
N THR A 286 130.35 91.49 -35.48
CA THR A 286 130.08 90.95 -36.83
C THR A 286 130.92 89.69 -37.12
N THR A 287 132.15 89.64 -36.61
CA THR A 287 133.13 88.55 -36.77
C THR A 287 132.74 87.24 -36.06
N ALA A 288 131.78 87.25 -35.12
CA ALA A 288 131.42 86.08 -34.31
C ALA A 288 130.15 85.35 -34.77
N SER A 289 129.30 85.99 -35.58
CA SER A 289 127.93 85.51 -35.84
C SER A 289 127.82 84.34 -36.84
N VAL A 290 128.90 83.96 -37.51
CA VAL A 290 128.89 82.88 -38.53
C VAL A 290 128.80 81.48 -37.90
N THR A 291 129.22 81.35 -36.63
CA THR A 291 129.43 80.03 -35.98
C THR A 291 128.13 79.39 -35.49
N ASP A 292 127.19 80.18 -34.94
CA ASP A 292 126.09 79.68 -34.12
C ASP A 292 124.85 79.21 -34.92
N LEU A 293 124.64 79.75 -36.13
CA LEU A 293 123.51 79.39 -37.00
C LEU A 293 123.53 77.91 -37.46
N ARG A 294 124.64 77.19 -37.27
CA ARG A 294 124.75 75.74 -37.51
C ARG A 294 124.26 74.87 -36.34
N GLN A 295 123.96 75.45 -35.18
CA GLN A 295 123.53 74.73 -33.98
C GLN A 295 122.00 74.47 -33.97
N GLN A 296 121.20 75.45 -34.38
CA GLN A 296 119.72 75.41 -34.26
C GLN A 296 119.03 74.43 -35.23
N SER A 297 119.71 73.95 -36.28
CA SER A 297 119.13 72.96 -37.21
C SER A 297 119.03 71.54 -36.64
N LYS A 298 119.55 71.28 -35.43
CA LYS A 298 119.45 69.97 -34.76
C LYS A 298 118.16 69.80 -33.94
N SER A 299 117.84 70.73 -33.05
CA SER A 299 116.76 70.56 -32.04
C SER A 299 115.38 70.34 -32.64
N LEU A 300 115.05 71.00 -33.76
CA LEU A 300 113.77 70.83 -34.47
C LEU A 300 113.52 69.37 -34.93
N ARG A 301 114.59 68.59 -35.12
CA ARG A 301 114.54 67.18 -35.52
C ARG A 301 114.33 66.22 -34.33
N GLU A 302 114.61 66.68 -33.11
CA GLU A 302 114.48 65.90 -31.88
C GLU A 302 113.05 66.05 -31.31
N GLU A 303 112.52 67.27 -31.26
CA GLU A 303 111.16 67.57 -30.80
C GLU A 303 110.07 66.89 -31.67
N SER A 304 110.25 66.91 -32.99
CA SER A 304 109.30 66.27 -33.92
C SER A 304 109.39 64.74 -33.93
N ALA A 305 110.47 64.14 -33.42
CA ALA A 305 110.59 62.70 -33.24
C ALA A 305 109.84 62.22 -31.98
N ALA A 306 109.88 62.99 -30.89
CA ALA A 306 109.21 62.66 -29.63
C ALA A 306 107.67 62.52 -29.80
N TYR A 307 107.02 63.49 -30.44
CA TYR A 307 105.56 63.46 -30.62
C TYR A 307 105.07 62.31 -31.54
N VAL A 308 105.90 61.86 -32.48
CA VAL A 308 105.60 60.66 -33.29
C VAL A 308 105.82 59.38 -32.47
N ALA A 309 106.78 59.37 -31.55
CA ALA A 309 106.98 58.25 -30.63
C ALA A 309 105.80 58.08 -29.66
N ASP A 310 105.26 59.17 -29.09
CA ASP A 310 104.10 59.10 -28.17
C ASP A 310 102.85 58.52 -28.84
N LEU A 311 102.50 58.97 -30.05
CA LEU A 311 101.34 58.46 -30.80
C LEU A 311 101.50 56.97 -31.18
N LEU A 312 102.73 56.53 -31.46
CA LEU A 312 103.03 55.11 -31.70
C LEU A 312 103.00 54.31 -30.39
N ALA A 313 103.48 54.87 -29.28
CA ALA A 313 103.45 54.25 -27.96
C ALA A 313 102.02 54.08 -27.43
N GLU A 314 101.10 55.02 -27.68
CA GLU A 314 99.67 54.85 -27.34
C GLU A 314 99.03 53.73 -28.19
N ALA A 315 99.30 53.70 -29.50
CA ALA A 315 98.82 52.63 -30.39
C ALA A 315 99.40 51.25 -30.01
N GLU A 316 100.66 51.21 -29.56
CA GLU A 316 101.34 50.00 -29.10
C GLU A 316 100.81 49.56 -27.72
N ALA A 317 100.58 50.49 -26.79
CA ALA A 317 99.94 50.23 -25.49
C ALA A 317 98.52 49.68 -25.65
N LEU A 318 97.74 50.19 -26.62
CA LEU A 318 96.43 49.65 -26.96
C LEU A 318 96.50 48.25 -27.61
N SER A 319 97.59 47.90 -28.29
CA SER A 319 97.81 46.53 -28.80
C SER A 319 98.41 45.57 -27.76
N LYS A 320 99.09 46.10 -26.72
CA LYS A 320 99.62 45.35 -25.57
C LYS A 320 98.59 45.16 -24.46
N LYS A 321 97.53 45.96 -24.43
CA LYS A 321 96.37 45.76 -23.55
C LYS A 321 95.58 44.58 -24.11
N ASP A 322 95.66 43.44 -23.44
CA ASP A 322 95.35 42.15 -24.07
C ASP A 322 93.84 41.97 -24.39
N VAL A 323 93.49 42.28 -25.63
CA VAL A 323 92.14 42.17 -26.19
C VAL A 323 91.73 40.69 -26.32
N GLU A 324 92.69 39.78 -26.51
CA GLU A 324 92.42 38.36 -26.68
C GLU A 324 92.21 37.67 -25.33
N GLU A 325 92.96 38.05 -24.30
CA GLU A 325 92.67 37.66 -22.92
C GLU A 325 91.35 38.26 -22.43
N THR A 326 91.05 39.53 -22.73
CA THR A 326 89.76 40.14 -22.40
C THR A 326 88.58 39.42 -23.08
N TYR A 327 88.73 39.05 -24.36
CA TYR A 327 87.78 38.21 -25.09
C TYR A 327 87.65 36.83 -24.45
N ARG A 328 88.77 36.18 -24.11
CA ARG A 328 88.82 34.86 -23.46
C ARG A 328 88.15 34.86 -22.10
N VAL A 329 88.35 35.89 -21.27
CA VAL A 329 87.68 36.05 -19.97
C VAL A 329 86.17 36.17 -20.13
N LYS A 330 85.68 37.01 -21.07
CA LYS A 330 84.24 37.10 -21.38
C LYS A 330 83.67 35.76 -21.86
N MET A 331 84.38 35.04 -22.73
CA MET A 331 83.98 33.73 -23.23
C MET A 331 83.97 32.63 -22.15
N VAL A 332 84.90 32.69 -21.19
CA VAL A 332 84.96 31.77 -20.04
C VAL A 332 83.84 32.08 -19.03
N ALA A 333 83.55 33.35 -18.76
CA ALA A 333 82.42 33.76 -17.93
C ALA A 333 81.08 33.30 -18.54
N ALA A 334 80.81 33.64 -19.80
CA ALA A 334 79.61 33.21 -20.51
C ALA A 334 79.46 31.68 -20.62
N LYS A 335 80.58 30.94 -20.67
CA LYS A 335 80.55 29.47 -20.55
C LYS A 335 80.23 29.03 -19.12
N SER A 336 80.83 29.63 -18.09
CA SER A 336 80.57 29.31 -16.68
C SER A 336 79.11 29.55 -16.30
N ASP A 337 78.51 30.64 -16.78
CA ASP A 337 77.10 30.97 -16.54
C ASP A 337 76.16 30.01 -17.29
N PHE A 338 76.51 29.62 -18.52
CA PHE A 338 75.80 28.57 -19.26
C PHE A 338 75.89 27.20 -18.58
N ASP A 339 77.09 26.76 -18.19
CA ASP A 339 77.32 25.48 -17.53
C ASP A 339 76.59 25.43 -16.17
N ARG A 340 76.53 26.57 -15.45
CA ARG A 340 75.72 26.74 -14.23
C ARG A 340 74.22 26.64 -14.52
N ALA A 341 73.71 27.36 -15.51
CA ALA A 341 72.28 27.33 -15.86
C ALA A 341 71.83 25.92 -16.31
N MET A 342 72.70 25.19 -17.02
CA MET A 342 72.50 23.79 -17.36
C MET A 342 72.49 22.88 -16.12
N ALA A 343 73.38 23.10 -15.15
CA ALA A 343 73.37 22.36 -13.88
C ALA A 343 72.11 22.64 -13.03
N GLU A 344 71.63 23.89 -12.99
CA GLU A 344 70.37 24.25 -12.34
C GLU A 344 69.15 23.64 -13.06
N ALA A 345 69.16 23.55 -14.40
CA ALA A 345 68.13 22.87 -15.18
C ALA A 345 68.14 21.34 -14.98
N GLU A 346 69.32 20.71 -14.88
CA GLU A 346 69.46 19.28 -14.61
C GLU A 346 69.03 18.92 -13.17
N ARG A 347 69.32 19.80 -12.19
CA ARG A 347 68.79 19.65 -10.82
C ARG A 347 67.25 19.71 -10.82
N LEU A 348 66.66 20.63 -11.59
CA LEU A 348 65.21 20.73 -11.75
C LEU A 348 64.61 19.50 -12.46
N ARG A 349 65.32 18.84 -13.38
CA ARG A 349 64.91 17.53 -13.93
C ARG A 349 64.87 16.46 -12.85
N GLN A 350 65.92 16.35 -12.04
CA GLN A 350 65.98 15.37 -10.94
C GLN A 350 64.86 15.63 -9.90
N GLU A 351 64.60 16.89 -9.54
CA GLU A 351 63.43 17.27 -8.73
C GLU A 351 62.09 16.88 -9.37
N THR A 352 61.99 16.97 -10.70
CA THR A 352 60.78 16.67 -11.48
C THR A 352 60.54 15.17 -11.64
N ASP A 353 61.58 14.35 -11.82
CA ASP A 353 61.47 12.88 -11.81
C ASP A 353 61.25 12.33 -10.39
N ASN A 354 61.80 12.96 -9.36
CA ASN A 354 61.46 12.68 -7.96
C ASN A 354 59.98 13.03 -7.66
N PHE A 355 59.48 14.16 -8.17
CA PHE A 355 58.06 14.51 -8.08
C PHE A 355 57.17 13.51 -8.85
N LYS A 356 57.57 13.11 -10.05
CA LYS A 356 56.87 12.12 -10.87
C LYS A 356 56.74 10.77 -10.15
N THR A 357 57.86 10.24 -9.65
CA THR A 357 57.90 8.93 -8.96
C THR A 357 57.10 8.94 -7.65
N THR A 358 57.28 9.97 -6.81
CA THR A 358 56.48 10.13 -5.58
C THR A 358 54.99 10.34 -5.86
N SER A 359 54.64 11.13 -6.88
CA SER A 359 53.25 11.28 -7.34
C SER A 359 52.64 9.95 -7.80
N THR A 360 53.36 9.15 -8.61
CA THR A 360 52.86 7.83 -9.02
C THR A 360 52.68 6.87 -7.85
N ALA A 361 53.57 6.93 -6.85
CA ALA A 361 53.45 6.12 -5.64
C ALA A 361 52.23 6.53 -4.79
N ASP A 362 51.95 7.82 -4.61
CA ASP A 362 50.76 8.26 -3.88
C ASP A 362 49.44 7.94 -4.62
N VAL A 363 49.44 8.04 -5.95
CA VAL A 363 48.29 7.61 -6.78
C VAL A 363 48.02 6.12 -6.64
N GLU A 364 49.03 5.25 -6.76
CA GLU A 364 48.82 3.80 -6.61
C GLU A 364 48.51 3.40 -5.16
N ARG A 365 49.06 4.12 -4.16
CA ARG A 365 48.66 3.97 -2.75
C ARG A 365 47.17 4.26 -2.58
N ARG A 366 46.67 5.39 -3.09
CA ARG A 366 45.24 5.74 -3.05
C ARG A 366 44.37 4.74 -3.80
N ARG A 367 44.79 4.29 -4.98
CA ARG A 367 44.09 3.22 -5.74
C ARG A 367 44.00 1.92 -4.92
N GLY A 368 45.07 1.55 -4.22
CA GLY A 368 45.09 0.42 -3.31
C GLY A 368 44.15 0.59 -2.11
N GLU A 369 44.13 1.77 -1.50
CA GLU A 369 43.26 2.11 -0.37
C GLU A 369 41.77 2.12 -0.76
N VAL A 370 41.42 2.75 -1.88
CA VAL A 370 40.05 2.79 -2.43
C VAL A 370 39.55 1.38 -2.77
N ARG A 371 40.36 0.56 -3.45
CA ARG A 371 40.04 -0.85 -3.74
C ARG A 371 39.87 -1.68 -2.47
N LYS A 372 40.82 -1.59 -1.54
CA LYS A 372 40.75 -2.30 -0.25
C LYS A 372 39.51 -1.91 0.56
N SER A 373 39.09 -0.64 0.49
CA SER A 373 37.85 -0.19 1.10
C SER A 373 36.62 -0.85 0.46
N LEU A 374 36.58 -0.95 -0.87
CA LEU A 374 35.50 -1.66 -1.58
C LEU A 374 35.51 -3.17 -1.28
N ASP A 375 36.67 -3.82 -1.24
CA ASP A 375 36.80 -5.25 -0.95
C ASP A 375 36.35 -5.59 0.49
N LEU A 376 36.68 -4.72 1.47
CA LEU A 376 36.14 -4.84 2.83
C LEU A 376 34.62 -4.65 2.84
N LYS A 377 34.09 -3.62 2.18
CA LYS A 377 32.64 -3.40 2.09
C LYS A 377 31.91 -4.52 1.33
N ARG A 378 32.59 -5.22 0.42
CA ARG A 378 32.08 -6.41 -0.27
C ARG A 378 32.00 -7.63 0.65
N ALA A 379 32.93 -7.76 1.60
CA ALA A 379 32.83 -8.75 2.66
C ALA A 379 31.66 -8.42 3.60
N ASP A 380 31.54 -7.17 4.06
CA ASP A 380 30.40 -6.70 4.87
C ASP A 380 29.05 -6.98 4.17
N TYR A 381 28.96 -6.75 2.85
CA TYR A 381 27.79 -7.04 2.03
C TYR A 381 27.44 -8.54 1.97
N ALA A 382 28.45 -9.40 1.79
CA ALA A 382 28.26 -10.84 1.77
C ALA A 382 27.85 -11.39 3.15
N GLU A 383 28.44 -10.87 4.23
CA GLU A 383 28.07 -11.20 5.61
C GLU A 383 26.64 -10.75 5.93
N ALA A 384 26.25 -9.54 5.51
CA ALA A 384 24.88 -9.03 5.70
C ALA A 384 23.82 -9.89 4.96
N LEU A 385 24.10 -10.34 3.72
CA LEU A 385 23.22 -11.27 3.01
C LEU A 385 23.16 -12.64 3.70
N GLN A 386 24.31 -13.20 4.10
CA GLN A 386 24.37 -14.48 4.81
C GLN A 386 23.64 -14.42 6.16
N PHE A 387 23.71 -13.29 6.87
CA PHE A 387 22.96 -13.06 8.10
C PHE A 387 21.45 -13.09 7.86
N ILE A 388 20.95 -12.36 6.85
CA ILE A 388 19.53 -12.39 6.48
C ILE A 388 19.08 -13.82 6.13
N ASP A 389 19.87 -14.55 5.35
CA ASP A 389 19.52 -15.92 4.95
C ASP A 389 19.50 -16.88 6.14
N SER A 390 20.46 -16.79 7.07
CA SER A 390 20.43 -17.57 8.31
C SER A 390 19.24 -17.23 9.21
N HIS A 391 18.78 -15.98 9.20
CA HIS A 391 17.58 -15.56 9.94
C HIS A 391 16.29 -16.08 9.29
N VAL A 392 16.24 -16.17 7.95
CA VAL A 392 15.16 -16.81 7.21
C VAL A 392 15.14 -18.33 7.45
N GLU A 393 16.28 -19.01 7.41
CA GLU A 393 16.37 -20.44 7.72
C GLU A 393 15.89 -20.73 9.15
N GLN A 394 16.33 -19.94 10.13
CA GLN A 394 15.87 -20.08 11.52
C GLN A 394 14.36 -19.82 11.65
N GLY A 395 13.84 -18.74 11.06
CA GLY A 395 12.41 -18.41 11.14
C GLY A 395 11.52 -19.43 10.43
N LEU A 396 12.00 -20.06 9.35
CA LEU A 396 11.31 -21.16 8.68
C LEU A 396 11.29 -22.42 9.57
N ALA A 397 12.38 -22.72 10.27
CA ALA A 397 12.41 -23.82 11.24
C ALA A 397 11.41 -23.59 12.40
N ASP A 398 11.29 -22.36 12.92
CA ASP A 398 10.29 -22.01 13.93
C ASP A 398 8.84 -22.16 13.41
N VAL A 399 8.60 -21.81 12.13
CA VAL A 399 7.32 -22.05 11.43
C VAL A 399 7.03 -23.55 11.30
N GLU A 400 8.02 -24.39 10.98
CA GLU A 400 7.86 -25.84 10.93
C GLU A 400 7.59 -26.45 12.32
N ILE A 401 8.27 -25.96 13.36
CA ILE A 401 7.99 -26.35 14.76
C ILE A 401 6.55 -25.98 15.14
N ALA A 402 6.05 -24.80 14.74
CA ALA A 402 4.66 -24.40 14.95
C ALA A 402 3.66 -25.31 14.21
N ARG A 403 3.94 -25.68 12.95
CA ARG A 403 3.14 -26.64 12.17
C ARG A 403 3.12 -28.04 12.80
N ALA A 404 4.29 -28.57 13.19
CA ALA A 404 4.41 -29.86 13.86
C ALA A 404 3.70 -29.89 15.23
N LYS A 405 3.74 -28.78 15.98
CA LYS A 405 2.99 -28.59 17.23
C LYS A 405 1.47 -28.60 16.98
N ALA A 406 1.00 -27.95 15.92
CA ALA A 406 -0.41 -27.98 15.52
C ALA A 406 -0.87 -29.40 15.16
N GLU A 407 -0.10 -30.15 14.34
CA GLU A 407 -0.41 -31.55 14.05
C GLU A 407 -0.41 -32.44 15.30
N ARG A 408 0.54 -32.23 16.21
CA ARG A 408 0.61 -33.00 17.45
C ARG A 408 -0.62 -32.76 18.31
N LEU A 409 -1.05 -31.50 18.48
CA LEU A 409 -2.28 -31.16 19.18
C LEU A 409 -3.51 -31.76 18.49
N GLU A 410 -3.55 -31.77 17.16
CA GLU A 410 -4.63 -32.41 16.40
C GLU A 410 -4.68 -33.92 16.64
N ARG A 411 -3.54 -34.60 16.62
CA ARG A 411 -3.40 -36.03 16.92
C ARG A 411 -3.81 -36.35 18.36
N GLU A 412 -3.35 -35.56 19.33
CA GLU A 412 -3.72 -35.72 20.74
C GLU A 412 -5.22 -35.44 20.99
N ALA A 413 -5.82 -34.45 20.33
CA ALA A 413 -7.24 -34.15 20.40
C ALA A 413 -8.10 -35.28 19.82
N ARG A 414 -7.75 -35.77 18.61
CA ARG A 414 -8.41 -36.93 17.97
C ARG A 414 -8.31 -38.18 18.86
N ALA A 415 -7.14 -38.45 19.44
CA ALA A 415 -6.94 -39.60 20.34
C ALA A 415 -7.76 -39.48 21.65
N LYS A 416 -7.81 -38.29 22.26
CA LYS A 416 -8.65 -38.02 23.45
C LYS A 416 -10.13 -38.21 23.13
N PHE A 417 -10.61 -37.72 21.99
CA PHE A 417 -12.00 -37.90 21.55
C PHE A 417 -12.34 -39.38 21.34
N VAL A 418 -11.53 -40.14 20.59
CA VAL A 418 -11.75 -41.58 20.37
C VAL A 418 -11.70 -42.38 21.67
N LYS A 419 -10.80 -42.04 22.60
CA LYS A 419 -10.77 -42.67 23.93
C LYS A 419 -12.02 -42.34 24.75
N ALA A 420 -12.47 -41.09 24.75
CA ALA A 420 -13.69 -40.70 25.44
C ALA A 420 -14.94 -41.38 24.86
N GLU A 421 -15.00 -41.54 23.54
CA GLU A 421 -16.10 -42.23 22.87
C GLU A 421 -16.10 -43.74 23.18
N THR A 422 -14.94 -44.40 23.14
CA THR A 422 -14.85 -45.83 23.48
C THR A 422 -15.13 -46.08 24.97
N GLU A 423 -14.63 -45.24 25.89
CA GLU A 423 -15.03 -45.29 27.30
C GLU A 423 -16.53 -45.12 27.48
N ALA A 424 -17.17 -44.15 26.81
CA ALA A 424 -18.60 -43.91 26.96
C ALA A 424 -19.44 -45.05 26.36
N ARG A 425 -19.03 -45.61 25.21
CA ARG A 425 -19.63 -46.84 24.64
C ARG A 425 -19.50 -48.02 25.61
N VAL A 426 -18.34 -48.22 26.24
CA VAL A 426 -18.10 -49.30 27.23
C VAL A 426 -18.93 -49.09 28.49
N ARG A 427 -19.04 -47.86 29.02
CA ARG A 427 -19.92 -47.54 30.17
C ARG A 427 -21.38 -47.79 29.82
N ALA A 428 -21.85 -47.35 28.65
CA ALA A 428 -23.20 -47.61 28.18
C ALA A 428 -23.49 -49.11 28.07
N ILE A 429 -22.56 -49.89 27.50
CA ILE A 429 -22.65 -51.37 27.45
C ILE A 429 -22.75 -51.94 28.87
N HIS A 430 -21.90 -51.50 29.80
CA HIS A 430 -21.88 -52.00 31.17
C HIS A 430 -23.14 -51.62 31.98
N GLU A 431 -23.75 -50.46 31.73
CA GLU A 431 -25.04 -50.10 32.32
C GLU A 431 -26.21 -50.85 31.68
N THR A 432 -26.18 -51.09 30.35
CA THR A 432 -27.18 -51.96 29.72
C THR A 432 -27.08 -53.42 30.18
N SER A 433 -25.88 -53.94 30.43
CA SER A 433 -25.73 -55.31 30.97
C SER A 433 -26.18 -55.40 32.42
N LYS A 434 -25.87 -54.40 33.27
CA LYS A 434 -26.45 -54.30 34.63
C LYS A 434 -27.98 -54.23 34.60
N HIS A 435 -28.56 -53.46 33.68
CA HIS A 435 -30.02 -53.36 33.52
C HIS A 435 -30.63 -54.67 33.00
N GLN A 436 -29.95 -55.40 32.10
CA GLN A 436 -30.39 -56.71 31.63
C GLN A 436 -30.32 -57.77 32.73
N VAL A 437 -29.28 -57.76 33.57
CA VAL A 437 -29.21 -58.62 34.77
C VAL A 437 -30.38 -58.30 35.71
N ALA A 438 -30.60 -57.03 36.07
CA ALA A 438 -31.70 -56.61 36.93
C ALA A 438 -33.09 -56.94 36.35
N LEU A 439 -33.27 -56.86 35.03
CA LEU A 439 -34.49 -57.34 34.35
C LEU A 439 -34.63 -58.85 34.47
N SER A 440 -33.58 -59.64 34.20
CA SER A 440 -33.62 -61.10 34.31
C SER A 440 -33.87 -61.58 35.75
N GLU A 441 -33.42 -60.83 36.75
CA GLU A 441 -33.66 -61.10 38.18
C GLU A 441 -35.10 -60.74 38.59
N ALA A 442 -35.67 -59.68 38.01
CA ALA A 442 -37.09 -59.34 38.14
C ALA A 442 -38.02 -60.35 37.43
N ASP A 443 -37.67 -60.80 36.22
CA ASP A 443 -38.43 -61.85 35.51
C ASP A 443 -38.26 -63.21 36.20
N PHE A 444 -37.08 -63.56 36.73
CA PHE A 444 -36.89 -64.78 37.51
C PHE A 444 -37.74 -64.78 38.79
N THR A 445 -37.80 -63.66 39.51
CA THR A 445 -38.66 -63.53 40.70
C THR A 445 -40.15 -63.53 40.36
N ARG A 446 -40.55 -62.95 39.21
CA ARG A 446 -41.93 -63.06 38.68
C ARG A 446 -42.29 -64.50 38.32
N ILE A 447 -41.47 -65.18 37.51
CA ILE A 447 -41.67 -66.57 37.09
C ILE A 447 -41.71 -67.50 38.31
N LYS A 448 -40.89 -67.25 39.33
CA LYS A 448 -40.96 -67.99 40.59
C LYS A 448 -42.30 -67.77 41.30
N GLY A 449 -42.77 -66.53 41.41
CA GLY A 449 -44.08 -66.22 42.00
C GLY A 449 -45.25 -66.85 41.24
N GLU A 450 -45.18 -66.86 39.90
CA GLU A 450 -46.15 -67.54 39.03
C GLU A 450 -46.12 -69.07 39.23
N ALA A 451 -44.92 -69.67 39.33
CA ALA A 451 -44.76 -71.10 39.58
C ALA A 451 -45.19 -71.52 41.01
N ASP A 452 -44.91 -70.71 42.03
CA ASP A 452 -45.37 -70.95 43.41
C ASP A 452 -46.92 -70.81 43.50
N ALA A 453 -47.52 -69.92 42.70
CA ALA A 453 -48.98 -69.78 42.56
C ALA A 453 -49.63 -70.95 41.79
N GLU A 454 -49.00 -71.46 40.72
CA GLU A 454 -49.47 -72.67 40.05
C GLU A 454 -49.28 -73.93 40.91
N ALA A 455 -48.17 -74.05 41.65
CA ALA A 455 -47.93 -75.16 42.57
C ALA A 455 -48.98 -75.20 43.69
N THR A 456 -49.33 -74.06 44.29
CA THR A 456 -50.40 -73.98 45.29
C THR A 456 -51.80 -74.23 44.69
N ARG A 457 -52.05 -73.79 43.45
CA ARG A 457 -53.29 -74.14 42.71
C ARG A 457 -53.39 -75.64 42.43
N LEU A 458 -52.31 -76.27 41.96
CA LEU A 458 -52.25 -77.71 41.72
C LEU A 458 -52.38 -78.51 43.02
N GLN A 459 -51.77 -78.04 44.11
CA GLN A 459 -51.93 -78.65 45.43
C GLN A 459 -53.37 -78.55 45.94
N ALA A 460 -54.06 -77.42 45.70
CA ALA A 460 -55.48 -77.27 46.00
C ALA A 460 -56.37 -78.16 45.11
N GLN A 461 -56.05 -78.32 43.83
CA GLN A 461 -56.74 -79.26 42.93
C GLN A 461 -56.54 -80.71 43.39
N LEU A 462 -55.31 -81.12 43.69
CA LEU A 462 -54.98 -82.45 44.19
C LEU A 462 -55.67 -82.74 45.53
N MET A 463 -55.72 -81.77 46.46
CA MET A 463 -56.46 -81.92 47.71
C MET A 463 -57.97 -82.05 47.48
N ASN A 464 -58.54 -81.35 46.49
CA ASN A 464 -59.94 -81.51 46.11
C ASN A 464 -60.21 -82.88 45.45
N GLU A 465 -59.29 -83.40 44.63
CA GLU A 465 -59.38 -84.77 44.08
C GLU A 465 -59.25 -85.83 45.18
N ILE A 466 -58.32 -85.66 46.14
CA ILE A 466 -58.19 -86.55 47.31
C ILE A 466 -59.47 -86.51 48.16
N VAL A 467 -60.09 -85.34 48.36
CA VAL A 467 -61.38 -85.21 49.06
C VAL A 467 -62.54 -85.82 48.26
N ALA A 468 -62.50 -85.80 46.93
CA ALA A 468 -63.47 -86.50 46.08
C ALA A 468 -63.28 -88.04 46.15
N GLN A 469 -62.04 -88.53 46.12
CA GLN A 469 -61.71 -89.95 46.24
C GLN A 469 -61.97 -90.49 47.66
N LEU A 470 -61.81 -89.67 48.71
CA LEU A 470 -62.19 -90.03 50.09
C LEU A 470 -63.70 -90.29 50.26
N LYS A 471 -64.56 -89.77 49.37
CA LYS A 471 -65.99 -90.13 49.33
C LYS A 471 -66.27 -91.49 48.67
N ALA A 472 -65.28 -92.14 48.04
CA ALA A 472 -65.42 -93.40 47.31
C ALA A 472 -65.03 -94.66 48.12
N ASN A 473 -64.57 -94.50 49.36
CA ASN A 473 -64.61 -95.52 50.42
C ASN A 473 -63.68 -96.77 50.25
N GLN A 474 -62.35 -96.61 50.37
CA GLN A 474 -61.42 -97.74 50.61
C GLN A 474 -60.15 -97.37 51.44
N THR A 475 -59.96 -98.08 52.56
CA THR A 475 -58.71 -98.42 53.30
C THR A 475 -57.67 -97.36 53.75
N ALA A 476 -57.69 -97.06 55.07
CA ALA A 476 -56.58 -97.08 56.05
C ALA A 476 -55.37 -96.08 56.04
N LEU A 477 -55.38 -95.16 57.05
CA LEU A 477 -54.33 -94.71 58.04
C LEU A 477 -52.81 -94.90 57.76
N PRO A 478 -51.89 -94.04 58.28
CA PRO A 478 -51.99 -93.11 59.45
C PRO A 478 -51.68 -91.63 59.09
N SER A 479 -51.70 -90.56 59.92
CA SER A 479 -52.00 -90.19 61.32
C SER A 479 -50.92 -89.18 61.81
N ASN A 480 -51.34 -88.09 62.45
CA ASN A 480 -50.55 -87.07 63.20
C ASN A 480 -49.70 -86.01 62.44
N GLY A 481 -50.08 -84.74 62.60
CA GLY A 481 -49.30 -83.54 62.28
C GLY A 481 -50.15 -82.26 62.32
N ASN A 482 -50.02 -81.43 63.37
CA ASN A 482 -50.83 -80.20 63.55
C ASN A 482 -50.19 -78.95 62.89
N PRO A 483 -51.01 -77.94 62.49
CA PRO A 483 -50.55 -76.77 61.72
C PRO A 483 -49.99 -75.65 62.61
N PRO A 484 -49.41 -74.58 62.01
CA PRO A 484 -50.23 -73.38 61.89
C PRO A 484 -50.09 -72.58 60.58
N LYS A 485 -51.24 -71.96 60.22
CA LYS A 485 -51.46 -70.74 59.43
C LYS A 485 -50.24 -69.86 59.13
N GLN A 486 -50.15 -69.42 57.87
CA GLN A 486 -50.34 -68.00 57.54
C GLN A 486 -51.02 -67.91 56.15
N GLY A 487 -52.18 -67.27 56.10
CA GLY A 487 -52.82 -66.92 54.83
C GLY A 487 -52.43 -65.50 54.46
N ALA A 488 -51.98 -65.29 53.22
CA ALA A 488 -51.83 -63.95 52.67
C ALA A 488 -53.19 -63.24 52.73
N THR A 489 -53.24 -62.05 53.33
CA THR A 489 -54.46 -61.25 53.43
C THR A 489 -54.65 -60.39 52.18
N GLU A 490 -55.87 -59.94 51.95
CA GLU A 490 -56.33 -59.10 50.83
C GLU A 490 -55.73 -57.67 50.79
N ASN A 491 -54.57 -57.46 51.43
CA ASN A 491 -53.84 -56.20 51.56
C ASN A 491 -52.35 -56.32 51.20
N ASP A 492 -51.88 -57.44 50.63
CA ASP A 492 -50.50 -57.52 50.13
C ASP A 492 -50.29 -56.48 49.02
N PRO A 493 -49.34 -55.54 49.18
CA PRO A 493 -49.22 -54.41 48.27
C PRO A 493 -48.69 -54.87 46.91
N THR A 494 -49.47 -54.58 45.85
CA THR A 494 -49.04 -54.76 44.46
C THR A 494 -47.59 -54.32 44.27
N PRO A 495 -46.70 -55.14 43.68
CA PRO A 495 -45.28 -54.88 43.66
C PRO A 495 -45.00 -53.51 43.02
N LYS A 496 -44.54 -52.56 43.82
CA LYS A 496 -44.22 -51.20 43.36
C LYS A 496 -43.00 -51.26 42.45
N MET A 497 -43.26 -51.43 41.15
CA MET A 497 -42.30 -51.31 40.05
C MET A 497 -41.27 -50.21 40.36
N THR A 498 -40.05 -50.63 40.67
CA THR A 498 -38.98 -49.72 41.10
C THR A 498 -38.66 -48.79 39.95
N LYS A 499 -39.08 -47.52 40.03
CA LYS A 499 -38.89 -46.54 38.94
C LYS A 499 -37.40 -46.47 38.59
N GLY A 500 -37.06 -46.94 37.38
CA GLY A 500 -35.68 -47.08 36.92
C GLY A 500 -34.87 -45.81 37.11
N THR A 501 -33.83 -45.89 37.93
CA THR A 501 -32.98 -44.76 38.29
C THR A 501 -32.03 -44.41 37.14
N ALA A 502 -32.06 -43.14 36.74
CA ALA A 502 -31.20 -42.50 35.73
C ALA A 502 -31.24 -43.10 34.30
N LYS A 503 -31.57 -42.24 33.32
CA LYS A 503 -31.12 -42.48 31.93
C LYS A 503 -29.58 -42.53 31.95
N PRO A 504 -28.94 -43.49 31.27
CA PRO A 504 -27.48 -43.50 31.15
C PRO A 504 -27.00 -42.19 30.52
N ALA A 505 -25.94 -41.60 31.08
CA ALA A 505 -25.46 -40.28 30.70
C ALA A 505 -25.09 -40.25 29.20
N VAL A 506 -25.80 -39.44 28.42
CA VAL A 506 -25.49 -39.21 27.01
C VAL A 506 -24.12 -38.54 26.93
N VAL A 507 -23.26 -39.05 26.04
CA VAL A 507 -21.85 -38.62 25.94
C VAL A 507 -21.76 -37.11 25.88
N GLU A 508 -21.08 -36.53 26.88
CA GLU A 508 -21.35 -35.16 27.32
C GLU A 508 -21.04 -34.13 26.21
N PHE A 509 -21.95 -33.18 25.99
CA PHE A 509 -21.74 -32.05 25.07
C PHE A 509 -20.40 -31.33 25.33
N ALA A 510 -19.94 -31.29 26.58
CA ALA A 510 -18.63 -30.80 26.99
C ALA A 510 -17.47 -31.43 26.19
N ARG A 511 -17.48 -32.75 25.92
CA ARG A 511 -16.38 -33.43 25.21
C ARG A 511 -16.35 -33.11 23.71
N ILE A 512 -17.52 -32.85 23.13
CA ILE A 512 -17.63 -32.35 21.75
C ILE A 512 -17.16 -30.89 21.69
N ALA A 513 -17.44 -30.09 22.72
CA ALA A 513 -16.91 -28.73 22.84
C ALA A 513 -15.38 -28.72 23.01
N GLU A 514 -14.82 -29.55 23.90
CA GLU A 514 -13.36 -29.72 24.11
C GLU A 514 -12.63 -30.12 22.82
N PHE A 515 -13.21 -31.03 22.03
CA PHE A 515 -12.63 -31.41 20.73
C PHE A 515 -12.71 -30.26 19.72
N ARG A 516 -13.81 -29.49 19.70
CA ARG A 516 -13.95 -28.30 18.84
C ARG A 516 -13.01 -27.17 19.23
N THR A 517 -12.80 -26.89 20.52
CA THR A 517 -11.83 -25.87 20.97
C THR A 517 -10.41 -26.29 20.63
N ALA A 518 -10.04 -27.56 20.85
CA ALA A 518 -8.74 -28.07 20.45
C ALA A 518 -8.50 -27.95 18.93
N LEU A 519 -9.49 -28.25 18.09
CA LEU A 519 -9.39 -28.02 16.63
C LEU A 519 -9.30 -26.53 16.27
N ALA A 520 -10.00 -25.65 16.99
CA ALA A 520 -9.88 -24.21 16.78
C ALA A 520 -8.48 -23.68 17.14
N ASP A 521 -7.85 -24.21 18.19
CA ASP A 521 -6.48 -23.84 18.59
C ASP A 521 -5.42 -24.41 17.62
N VAL A 522 -5.66 -25.59 17.03
CA VAL A 522 -4.88 -26.11 15.90
C VAL A 522 -4.99 -25.20 14.68
N ALA A 523 -6.19 -24.70 14.37
CA ALA A 523 -6.40 -23.76 13.26
C ALA A 523 -5.70 -22.41 13.50
N LYS A 524 -5.77 -21.86 14.73
CA LYS A 524 -5.01 -20.67 15.14
C LYS A 524 -3.50 -20.88 14.96
N LEU A 525 -2.96 -22.03 15.39
CA LEU A 525 -1.52 -22.33 15.26
C LEU A 525 -1.08 -22.46 13.80
N ARG A 526 -1.88 -23.09 12.92
CA ARG A 526 -1.59 -23.14 11.48
C ARG A 526 -1.62 -21.75 10.85
N SER A 527 -2.68 -20.97 11.10
CA SER A 527 -2.81 -19.60 10.61
C SER A 527 -1.68 -18.68 11.10
N HIS A 528 -1.24 -18.84 12.36
CA HIS A 528 -0.12 -18.09 12.92
C HIS A 528 1.23 -18.48 12.29
N ALA A 529 1.45 -19.77 12.00
CA ALA A 529 2.63 -20.24 11.28
C ALA A 529 2.65 -19.75 9.82
N GLU A 530 1.49 -19.69 9.16
CA GLU A 530 1.35 -19.15 7.81
C GLU A 530 1.55 -17.63 7.77
N SER A 531 0.99 -16.86 8.71
CA SER A 531 1.28 -15.44 8.84
C SER A 531 2.76 -15.19 9.15
N GLY A 532 3.35 -15.98 10.06
CA GLY A 532 4.76 -15.89 10.42
C GLY A 532 5.70 -16.14 9.23
N GLN A 533 5.38 -17.11 8.37
CA GLN A 533 6.13 -17.37 7.14
C GLN A 533 6.07 -16.18 6.18
N ASN A 534 4.88 -15.60 5.96
CA ASN A 534 4.71 -14.47 5.05
C ASN A 534 5.41 -13.21 5.59
N ASP A 535 5.27 -12.94 6.89
CA ASP A 535 5.96 -11.86 7.61
C ASP A 535 7.48 -11.97 7.51
N LEU A 536 8.02 -13.18 7.64
CA LEU A 536 9.45 -13.47 7.58
C LEU A 536 10.00 -13.18 6.18
N ILE A 537 9.32 -13.65 5.14
CA ILE A 537 9.69 -13.41 3.73
C ILE A 537 9.63 -11.90 3.43
N ALA A 538 8.53 -11.23 3.80
CA ALA A 538 8.40 -9.79 3.56
C ALA A 538 9.48 -8.95 4.27
N LYS A 539 9.86 -9.33 5.50
CA LYS A 539 10.96 -8.69 6.25
C LYS A 539 12.33 -8.99 5.63
N SER A 540 12.56 -10.21 5.13
CA SER A 540 13.84 -10.53 4.47
C SER A 540 13.98 -9.84 3.12
N ASP A 541 12.88 -9.63 2.39
CA ASP A 541 12.85 -8.82 1.17
C ASP A 541 13.09 -7.32 1.46
N GLU A 542 12.49 -6.74 2.51
CA GLU A 542 12.77 -5.35 2.94
C GLU A 542 14.25 -5.20 3.35
N GLN A 543 14.81 -6.16 4.08
CA GLN A 543 16.22 -6.17 4.48
C GLN A 543 17.17 -6.34 3.29
N ARG A 544 16.89 -7.30 2.38
CA ARG A 544 17.67 -7.52 1.15
C ARG A 544 17.67 -6.26 0.26
N ALA A 545 16.52 -5.63 0.07
CA ALA A 545 16.41 -4.38 -0.68
C ALA A 545 17.21 -3.24 -0.02
N GLY A 546 17.20 -3.14 1.32
CA GLY A 546 18.02 -2.17 2.06
C GLY A 546 19.53 -2.40 1.90
N VAL A 547 19.98 -3.64 2.03
CA VAL A 547 21.39 -4.04 1.86
C VAL A 547 21.85 -3.85 0.40
N GLU A 548 21.01 -4.15 -0.58
CA GLU A 548 21.26 -3.83 -1.99
C GLU A 548 21.35 -2.33 -2.27
N ALA A 549 20.49 -1.51 -1.65
CA ALA A 549 20.51 -0.05 -1.83
C ALA A 549 21.80 0.56 -1.26
N TRP A 550 22.18 0.15 -0.05
CA TRP A 550 23.45 0.52 0.58
C TRP A 550 24.67 0.07 -0.23
N TRP A 551 24.63 -1.11 -0.85
CA TRP A 551 25.71 -1.59 -1.71
C TRP A 551 25.83 -0.78 -3.01
N LYS A 552 24.70 -0.38 -3.62
CA LYS A 552 24.67 0.52 -4.78
C LYS A 552 25.22 1.91 -4.44
N GLU A 553 24.88 2.45 -3.27
CA GLU A 553 25.46 3.69 -2.72
C GLU A 553 26.97 3.55 -2.48
N THR A 554 27.42 2.41 -1.95
CA THR A 554 28.84 2.12 -1.70
C THR A 554 29.66 2.02 -3.00
N ILE A 555 29.11 1.42 -4.06
CA ILE A 555 29.74 1.41 -5.39
C ILE A 555 29.82 2.84 -5.95
N ALA A 556 28.73 3.63 -5.87
CA ALA A 556 28.75 5.01 -6.34
C ALA A 556 29.78 5.89 -5.59
N ALA A 557 29.95 5.67 -4.28
CA ALA A 557 30.98 6.32 -3.47
C ALA A 557 32.41 5.89 -3.90
N HIS A 558 32.65 4.60 -4.14
CA HIS A 558 33.91 4.09 -4.69
C HIS A 558 34.24 4.73 -6.05
N ASP A 559 33.26 4.82 -6.95
CA ASP A 559 33.46 5.36 -8.30
C ASP A 559 33.70 6.89 -8.25
N SER A 560 33.08 7.60 -7.30
CA SER A 560 33.41 8.99 -6.99
C SER A 560 34.84 9.15 -6.46
N TRP A 561 35.31 8.26 -5.56
CA TRP A 561 36.68 8.29 -5.04
C TRP A 561 37.72 7.95 -6.12
N MET A 562 37.41 6.99 -7.01
CA MET A 562 38.23 6.71 -8.19
C MET A 562 38.30 7.92 -9.13
N THR A 563 37.18 8.63 -9.33
CA THR A 563 37.12 9.86 -10.14
C THR A 563 37.97 10.99 -9.52
N GLU A 564 38.00 11.12 -8.20
CA GLU A 564 38.89 12.05 -7.50
C GLU A 564 40.37 11.68 -7.70
N VAL A 565 40.72 10.39 -7.58
CA VAL A 565 42.09 9.92 -7.85
C VAL A 565 42.49 10.18 -9.31
N GLU A 566 41.57 10.06 -10.28
CA GLU A 566 41.83 10.43 -11.67
C GLU A 566 41.90 11.96 -11.90
N ALA A 567 41.25 12.78 -11.07
CA ALA A 567 41.45 14.22 -11.06
C ALA A 567 42.85 14.58 -10.51
N ILE A 568 43.32 13.88 -9.46
CA ILE A 568 44.69 14.00 -8.94
C ILE A 568 45.73 13.59 -10.00
N VAL A 569 45.51 12.48 -10.72
CA VAL A 569 46.38 12.07 -11.84
C VAL A 569 46.46 13.16 -12.92
N ARG A 570 45.32 13.73 -13.32
CA ARG A 570 45.28 14.82 -14.33
C ARG A 570 45.98 16.08 -13.83
N LYS A 571 45.77 16.48 -12.56
CA LYS A 571 46.43 17.63 -11.93
C LYS A 571 47.94 17.46 -11.85
N ASN A 572 48.40 16.29 -11.39
CA ASN A 572 49.83 16.02 -11.26
C ASN A 572 50.51 15.86 -12.63
N GLY A 573 49.80 15.34 -13.63
CA GLY A 573 50.23 15.36 -15.03
C GLY A 573 50.41 16.77 -15.57
N ALA A 574 49.46 17.67 -15.35
CA ALA A 574 49.56 19.08 -15.75
C ALA A 574 50.75 19.79 -15.08
N LEU A 575 50.94 19.60 -13.76
CA LEU A 575 52.09 20.13 -13.01
C LEU A 575 53.44 19.55 -13.49
N LEU A 576 53.45 18.29 -13.95
CA LEU A 576 54.63 17.66 -14.54
C LEU A 576 54.97 18.31 -15.91
N THR A 577 53.97 18.50 -16.77
CA THR A 577 54.13 19.21 -18.05
C THR A 577 54.59 20.66 -17.84
N GLU A 578 54.04 21.36 -16.85
CA GLU A 578 54.46 22.72 -16.49
C GLU A 578 55.95 22.74 -16.10
N LYS A 579 56.38 21.87 -15.18
CA LYS A 579 57.79 21.76 -14.76
C LYS A 579 58.73 21.45 -15.93
N ILE A 580 58.33 20.55 -16.83
CA ILE A 580 59.11 20.24 -18.05
C ILE A 580 59.24 21.50 -18.92
N SER A 581 58.14 22.24 -19.16
CA SER A 581 58.20 23.47 -19.95
C SER A 581 59.05 24.58 -19.31
N GLN A 582 59.07 24.69 -17.98
CA GLN A 582 59.94 25.59 -17.24
C GLN A 582 61.42 25.22 -17.40
N ILE A 583 61.76 23.92 -17.37
CA ILE A 583 63.11 23.40 -17.62
C ILE A 583 63.55 23.71 -19.05
N GLU A 584 62.71 23.40 -20.04
CA GLU A 584 62.99 23.66 -21.46
C GLU A 584 63.17 25.17 -21.73
N SER A 585 62.32 26.02 -21.14
CA SER A 585 62.46 27.48 -21.22
C SER A 585 63.76 27.99 -20.59
N LYS A 586 64.22 27.40 -19.48
CA LYS A 586 65.52 27.77 -18.86
C LYS A 586 66.71 27.36 -19.72
N VAL A 587 66.67 26.17 -20.32
CA VAL A 587 67.71 25.71 -21.25
C VAL A 587 67.75 26.60 -22.49
N ALA A 588 66.59 26.95 -23.06
CA ALA A 588 66.49 27.87 -24.19
C ALA A 588 67.03 29.27 -23.87
N ALA A 589 66.71 29.82 -22.69
CA ALA A 589 67.25 31.11 -22.24
C ALA A 589 68.78 31.07 -22.08
N ALA A 590 69.32 30.04 -21.42
CA ALA A 590 70.77 29.87 -21.27
C ALA A 590 71.50 29.81 -22.62
N HIS A 591 70.94 29.12 -23.62
CA HIS A 591 71.47 29.13 -24.99
C HIS A 591 71.41 30.53 -25.63
N ALA A 592 70.33 31.28 -25.44
CA ALA A 592 70.18 32.63 -25.99
C ALA A 592 71.20 33.62 -25.38
N ASP A 593 71.37 33.63 -24.06
CA ASP A 593 72.30 34.53 -23.38
C ASP A 593 73.77 34.19 -23.65
N ARG A 594 74.11 32.89 -23.74
CA ARG A 594 75.42 32.45 -24.23
C ARG A 594 75.71 32.99 -25.64
N ASN A 595 74.73 32.89 -26.56
CA ASN A 595 74.89 33.37 -27.93
C ASN A 595 75.02 34.92 -27.98
N ARG A 596 74.25 35.65 -27.16
CA ARG A 596 74.38 37.11 -26.98
C ARG A 596 75.80 37.49 -26.52
N ALA A 597 76.30 36.85 -25.46
CA ALA A 597 77.62 37.14 -24.91
C ALA A 597 78.76 36.84 -25.89
N GLN A 598 78.62 35.82 -26.75
CA GLN A 598 79.57 35.57 -27.85
C GLN A 598 79.59 36.72 -28.87
N VAL A 599 78.43 37.20 -29.31
CA VAL A 599 78.32 38.32 -30.25
C VAL A 599 78.88 39.63 -29.66
N GLU A 600 78.61 39.92 -28.39
CA GLU A 600 79.14 41.09 -27.68
C GLU A 600 80.67 41.04 -27.49
N ALA A 601 81.22 39.85 -27.20
CA ALA A 601 82.66 39.65 -27.12
C ALA A 601 83.35 39.84 -28.48
N GLU A 602 82.75 39.35 -29.57
CA GLU A 602 83.25 39.59 -30.93
C GLU A 602 83.18 41.06 -31.36
N ALA A 603 82.08 41.76 -31.03
CA ALA A 603 81.91 43.17 -31.36
C ALA A 603 83.01 44.03 -30.72
N PHE A 604 83.27 43.82 -29.42
CA PHE A 604 84.33 44.50 -28.67
C PHE A 604 85.74 44.28 -29.25
N ARG A 605 86.03 43.06 -29.73
CA ARG A 605 87.32 42.73 -30.40
C ARG A 605 87.46 43.49 -31.73
N LYS A 606 86.38 43.61 -32.50
CA LYS A 606 86.35 44.32 -33.80
C LYS A 606 86.49 45.84 -33.62
N GLU A 607 85.79 46.42 -32.64
CA GLU A 607 85.88 47.85 -32.30
C GLU A 607 87.30 48.27 -31.91
N THR A 608 87.94 47.49 -31.01
CA THR A 608 89.27 47.81 -30.50
C THR A 608 90.34 47.75 -31.61
N ALA A 609 90.23 46.81 -32.54
CA ALA A 609 91.13 46.69 -33.69
C ALA A 609 91.04 47.92 -34.62
N ALA A 610 89.84 48.42 -34.90
CA ALA A 610 89.64 49.63 -35.72
C ALA A 610 90.29 50.87 -35.07
N LYS A 611 90.20 51.00 -33.74
CA LYS A 611 90.81 52.12 -33.00
C LYS A 611 92.34 52.12 -33.12
N ILE A 612 92.99 50.95 -33.00
CA ILE A 612 94.45 50.81 -33.18
C ILE A 612 94.88 51.23 -34.60
N GLN A 613 94.10 50.89 -35.63
CA GLN A 613 94.40 51.27 -37.01
C GLN A 613 94.33 52.79 -37.24
N SER A 614 93.38 53.48 -36.58
CA SER A 614 93.22 54.93 -36.70
C SER A 614 94.42 55.73 -36.16
N LEU A 615 94.98 55.31 -35.02
CA LEU A 615 96.11 56.00 -34.38
C LEU A 615 97.39 55.89 -35.22
N LYS A 616 97.65 54.73 -35.83
CA LYS A 616 98.81 54.53 -36.72
C LYS A 616 98.76 55.43 -37.95
N ALA A 617 97.57 55.58 -38.57
CA ALA A 617 97.37 56.48 -39.71
C ALA A 617 97.60 57.97 -39.35
N LEU A 618 97.32 58.37 -38.10
CA LEU A 618 97.57 59.73 -37.61
C LEU A 618 99.07 60.04 -37.53
N ALA A 619 99.88 59.12 -36.98
CA ALA A 619 101.31 59.30 -36.78
C ALA A 619 102.12 59.45 -38.10
N ASP A 620 101.75 58.71 -39.15
CA ASP A 620 102.36 58.87 -40.49
C ASP A 620 102.08 60.25 -41.12
N SER A 621 100.97 60.90 -40.73
CA SER A 621 100.60 62.22 -41.25
C SER A 621 101.41 63.37 -40.63
N THR A 622 101.83 63.23 -39.37
CA THR A 622 102.64 64.22 -38.65
C THR A 622 104.10 64.17 -39.09
N LYS A 623 104.67 62.96 -39.28
CA LYS A 623 106.05 62.77 -39.76
C LYS A 623 106.35 63.56 -41.05
N LYS A 624 105.48 63.42 -42.07
CA LYS A 624 105.61 64.10 -43.37
C LYS A 624 105.57 65.64 -43.29
N LYS A 625 104.94 66.20 -42.24
CA LYS A 625 104.88 67.67 -42.03
C LYS A 625 106.16 68.24 -41.40
N ALA A 626 106.95 67.42 -40.69
CA ALA A 626 108.20 67.85 -40.08
C ALA A 626 109.32 67.98 -41.14
N GLU A 627 109.45 66.98 -42.02
CA GLU A 627 110.50 66.90 -43.05
C GLU A 627 110.52 68.13 -43.97
N ALA A 628 109.34 68.66 -44.33
CA ALA A 628 109.21 69.85 -45.19
C ALA A 628 109.80 71.14 -44.59
N LYS A 629 109.87 71.28 -43.26
CA LYS A 629 110.41 72.49 -42.60
C LYS A 629 111.95 72.51 -42.54
N PHE A 630 112.59 71.33 -42.51
CA PHE A 630 114.05 71.20 -42.43
C PHE A 630 114.74 71.86 -43.63
N THR A 631 114.22 71.63 -44.84
CA THR A 631 114.77 72.13 -46.11
C THR A 631 114.82 73.66 -46.20
N GLN A 632 113.92 74.36 -45.49
CA GLN A 632 113.78 75.82 -45.54
C GLN A 632 114.93 76.56 -44.82
N LEU A 633 115.56 75.94 -43.81
CA LEU A 633 116.53 76.60 -42.94
C LEU A 633 117.96 76.64 -43.52
N VAL A 634 118.30 75.71 -44.42
CA VAL A 634 119.65 75.63 -45.03
C VAL A 634 119.93 76.86 -45.90
N ALA A 635 118.93 77.35 -46.65
CA ALA A 635 119.07 78.48 -47.58
C ALA A 635 119.35 79.84 -46.93
N GLN A 636 119.29 79.96 -45.59
CA GLN A 636 119.44 81.24 -44.89
C GLN A 636 120.88 81.52 -44.44
N ALA A 637 121.78 80.53 -44.46
CA ALA A 637 123.17 80.70 -44.03
C ALA A 637 124.00 81.58 -44.98
N GLU A 638 123.76 81.48 -46.29
CA GLU A 638 124.54 82.16 -47.34
C GLU A 638 124.27 83.67 -47.42
N ALA A 639 123.19 84.15 -46.80
CA ALA A 639 122.81 85.57 -46.76
C ALA A 639 123.56 86.39 -45.69
N ALA A 640 124.32 85.74 -44.79
CA ALA A 640 124.93 86.40 -43.64
C ALA A 640 126.07 87.36 -44.02
N GLU A 641 126.89 87.00 -45.01
CA GLU A 641 128.10 87.76 -45.39
C GLU A 641 127.80 89.18 -45.89
N ARG A 642 126.66 89.38 -46.56
CA ARG A 642 126.26 90.68 -47.12
C ARG A 642 125.65 91.63 -46.10
N ASN A 643 125.31 91.16 -44.89
CA ASN A 643 124.50 91.91 -43.92
C ASN A 643 125.29 92.65 -42.82
N GLY A 644 126.63 92.61 -42.83
CA GLY A 644 127.45 93.35 -41.87
C GLY A 644 127.25 94.88 -41.90
N LYS A 645 126.84 95.45 -43.04
CA LYS A 645 126.46 96.88 -43.15
C LYS A 645 124.98 97.14 -42.78
N THR A 646 124.09 96.19 -43.06
CA THR A 646 122.66 96.26 -42.71
C THR A 646 122.39 96.06 -41.21
N GLN A 647 123.36 95.54 -40.45
CA GLN A 647 123.16 95.17 -39.03
C GLN A 647 122.85 96.36 -38.11
N VAL A 648 123.31 97.57 -38.41
CA VAL A 648 122.97 98.78 -37.62
C VAL A 648 121.47 99.09 -37.71
N GLU A 649 120.89 98.96 -38.91
CA GLU A 649 119.44 99.12 -39.13
C GLU A 649 118.66 97.92 -38.59
N ALA A 650 119.18 96.71 -38.77
CA ALA A 650 118.53 95.47 -38.32
C ALA A 650 118.39 95.37 -36.80
N LEU A 651 119.27 95.98 -35.99
CA LEU A 651 119.11 96.03 -34.53
C LEU A 651 117.90 96.88 -34.11
N THR A 652 117.63 97.96 -34.83
CA THR A 652 116.44 98.79 -34.62
C THR A 652 115.16 97.99 -34.91
N VAL A 653 115.17 97.20 -36.00
CA VAL A 653 114.08 96.26 -36.32
C VAL A 653 114.01 95.11 -35.30
N LYS A 654 115.14 94.64 -34.76
CA LYS A 654 115.21 93.56 -33.77
C LYS A 654 114.60 93.97 -32.43
N ARG A 655 114.82 95.20 -31.97
CA ARG A 655 114.11 95.80 -30.82
C ARG A 655 112.59 95.71 -31.00
N ASP A 656 112.11 96.15 -32.16
CA ASP A 656 110.68 96.19 -32.48
C ASP A 656 110.10 94.78 -32.70
N ALA A 657 110.90 93.83 -33.20
CA ALA A 657 110.54 92.43 -33.33
C ALA A 657 110.49 91.68 -31.98
N THR A 658 111.39 91.99 -31.04
CA THR A 658 111.33 91.47 -29.66
C THR A 658 110.10 91.99 -28.94
N LEU A 659 109.81 93.29 -29.05
CA LEU A 659 108.59 93.89 -28.48
C LEU A 659 107.32 93.26 -29.10
N ARG A 660 107.29 93.06 -30.42
CA ARG A 660 106.19 92.32 -31.09
C ARG A 660 106.11 90.85 -30.67
N ARG A 661 107.22 90.17 -30.40
CA ARG A 661 107.23 88.75 -29.95
C ARG A 661 106.77 88.60 -28.49
N GLY A 662 107.22 89.47 -27.58
CA GLY A 662 106.75 89.47 -26.19
C GLY A 662 105.26 89.77 -26.11
N ASN A 663 104.80 90.80 -26.85
CA ASN A 663 103.37 91.08 -26.99
C ASN A 663 102.61 89.89 -27.60
N ALA A 664 103.12 89.26 -28.67
CA ALA A 664 102.48 88.10 -29.28
C ALA A 664 102.46 86.86 -28.37
N LYS A 665 103.47 86.64 -27.51
CA LYS A 665 103.47 85.51 -26.55
C LYS A 665 102.58 85.79 -25.34
N SER A 666 102.55 87.03 -24.85
CA SER A 666 101.58 87.48 -23.83
C SER A 666 100.14 87.37 -24.36
N GLN A 667 99.89 87.80 -25.60
CA GLN A 667 98.62 87.61 -26.29
C GLN A 667 98.31 86.13 -26.54
N GLN A 668 99.29 85.28 -26.88
CA GLN A 668 99.05 83.84 -26.99
C GLN A 668 98.60 83.25 -25.66
N LEU A 669 99.26 83.58 -24.54
CA LEU A 669 98.86 83.10 -23.21
C LEU A 669 97.50 83.65 -22.76
N LEU A 670 97.15 84.88 -23.16
CA LEU A 670 95.81 85.43 -22.92
C LEU A 670 94.73 84.75 -23.78
N VAL A 671 95.00 84.51 -25.06
CA VAL A 671 94.08 83.76 -25.96
C VAL A 671 93.98 82.29 -25.55
N GLU A 672 95.04 81.69 -25.02
CA GLU A 672 95.02 80.34 -24.45
C GLU A 672 94.22 80.31 -23.14
N ALA A 673 94.36 81.32 -22.27
CA ALA A 673 93.51 81.50 -21.09
C ALA A 673 92.04 81.75 -21.45
N GLU A 674 91.73 82.57 -22.46
CA GLU A 674 90.38 82.82 -22.97
C GLU A 674 89.78 81.58 -23.64
N SER A 675 90.56 80.84 -24.43
CA SER A 675 90.13 79.58 -25.05
C SER A 675 89.88 78.50 -24.01
N LEU A 676 90.68 78.44 -22.94
CA LEU A 676 90.48 77.54 -21.81
C LEU A 676 89.27 77.99 -20.97
N GLU A 677 89.06 79.29 -20.77
CA GLU A 677 87.88 79.83 -20.09
C GLU A 677 86.59 79.54 -20.89
N GLN A 678 86.60 79.68 -22.22
CA GLN A 678 85.48 79.30 -23.10
C GLN A 678 85.23 77.79 -23.10
N GLY A 679 86.29 76.97 -23.23
CA GLY A 679 86.17 75.50 -23.19
C GLY A 679 85.64 74.99 -21.85
N GLN A 680 86.11 75.55 -20.73
CA GLN A 680 85.62 75.20 -19.39
C GLN A 680 84.20 75.74 -19.15
N LYS A 681 83.81 76.91 -19.68
CA LYS A 681 82.41 77.35 -19.68
C LYS A 681 81.50 76.39 -20.43
N ALA A 682 81.94 75.80 -21.54
CA ALA A 682 81.19 74.76 -22.24
C ALA A 682 81.05 73.46 -21.42
N VAL A 683 82.10 73.01 -20.74
CA VAL A 683 82.05 71.84 -19.83
C VAL A 683 81.14 72.11 -18.62
N VAL A 684 81.22 73.31 -18.02
CA VAL A 684 80.35 73.75 -16.92
C VAL A 684 78.88 73.83 -17.36
N ALA A 685 78.61 74.30 -18.58
CA ALA A 685 77.26 74.27 -19.17
C ALA A 685 76.76 72.83 -19.37
N GLN A 686 77.57 71.96 -19.97
CA GLN A 686 77.24 70.55 -20.19
C GLN A 686 76.98 69.80 -18.86
N MET A 687 77.76 70.06 -17.82
CA MET A 687 77.52 69.49 -16.48
C MET A 687 76.24 70.04 -15.83
N ARG A 688 75.85 71.30 -16.08
CA ARG A 688 74.57 71.85 -15.63
C ARG A 688 73.39 71.23 -16.39
N GLU A 689 73.52 70.99 -17.69
CA GLU A 689 72.52 70.21 -18.45
C GLU A 689 72.43 68.76 -17.94
N GLN A 690 73.54 68.12 -17.59
CA GLN A 690 73.53 66.78 -16.97
C GLN A 690 72.84 66.77 -15.60
N ILE A 691 73.01 67.82 -14.78
CA ILE A 691 72.28 67.97 -13.50
C ILE A 691 70.77 68.12 -13.76
N LEU A 692 70.36 69.01 -14.67
CA LEU A 692 68.95 69.22 -15.02
C LEU A 692 68.31 67.95 -15.63
N ALA A 693 69.06 67.22 -16.46
CA ALA A 693 68.62 65.94 -17.01
C ALA A 693 68.46 64.88 -15.91
N ALA A 694 69.42 64.77 -14.97
CA ALA A 694 69.33 63.85 -13.83
C ALA A 694 68.15 64.19 -12.89
N GLU A 695 67.91 65.48 -12.63
CA GLU A 695 66.77 65.98 -11.85
C GLU A 695 65.44 65.67 -12.55
N THR A 696 65.37 65.85 -13.88
CA THR A 696 64.19 65.52 -14.69
C THR A 696 63.92 64.01 -14.72
N ILE A 697 64.97 63.19 -14.91
CA ILE A 697 64.88 61.73 -14.88
C ILE A 697 64.40 61.26 -13.51
N LEU A 698 65.02 61.70 -12.42
CA LEU A 698 64.63 61.35 -11.06
C LEU A 698 63.17 61.72 -10.78
N THR A 699 62.74 62.91 -11.20
CA THR A 699 61.34 63.36 -11.05
C THR A 699 60.39 62.42 -11.82
N SER A 700 60.76 61.99 -13.03
CA SER A 700 59.95 61.06 -13.83
C SER A 700 59.92 59.63 -13.26
N GLU A 701 61.02 59.15 -12.67
CA GLU A 701 61.08 57.84 -12.01
C GLU A 701 60.26 57.84 -10.71
N LEU A 702 60.36 58.90 -9.90
CA LEU A 702 59.54 59.04 -8.69
C LEU A 702 58.05 59.15 -9.02
N ALA A 703 57.66 59.96 -10.01
CA ALA A 703 56.27 60.04 -10.46
C ALA A 703 55.74 58.70 -11.00
N ARG A 704 56.58 57.92 -11.69
CA ARG A 704 56.24 56.56 -12.14
C ARG A 704 56.09 55.59 -10.97
N LEU A 705 56.95 55.67 -9.95
CA LEU A 705 56.86 54.83 -8.75
C LEU A 705 55.63 55.18 -7.92
N ASP A 706 55.31 56.46 -7.75
CA ASP A 706 54.09 56.93 -7.10
C ASP A 706 52.84 56.42 -7.85
N GLN A 707 52.79 56.59 -9.17
CA GLN A 707 51.71 56.03 -10.00
C GLN A 707 51.61 54.50 -9.88
N THR A 708 52.73 53.79 -9.74
CA THR A 708 52.74 52.32 -9.57
C THR A 708 52.21 51.92 -8.20
N ALA A 709 52.55 52.65 -7.13
CA ALA A 709 52.03 52.42 -5.79
C ALA A 709 50.53 52.73 -5.70
N ASP A 710 50.08 53.88 -6.22
CA ASP A 710 48.66 54.27 -6.26
C ASP A 710 47.82 53.26 -7.06
N THR A 711 48.31 52.83 -8.23
CA THR A 711 47.58 51.83 -9.03
C THR A 711 47.53 50.47 -8.33
N PHE A 712 48.64 50.01 -7.73
CA PHE A 712 48.66 48.78 -6.95
C PHE A 712 47.69 48.83 -5.75
N PHE A 713 47.68 49.93 -4.98
CA PHE A 713 46.75 50.13 -3.88
C PHE A 713 45.29 50.16 -4.35
N SER A 714 45.00 50.81 -5.49
CA SER A 714 43.65 50.85 -6.06
C SER A 714 43.14 49.48 -6.51
N VAL A 715 44.02 48.65 -7.10
CA VAL A 715 43.70 47.27 -7.52
C VAL A 715 43.53 46.37 -6.30
N ALA A 716 44.44 46.45 -5.33
CA ALA A 716 44.33 45.71 -4.07
C ALA A 716 43.01 46.01 -3.33
N ARG A 717 42.61 47.29 -3.31
CA ARG A 717 41.33 47.71 -2.73
C ARG A 717 40.14 47.19 -3.53
N ALA A 718 40.18 47.29 -4.86
CA ALA A 718 39.11 46.76 -5.71
C ALA A 718 38.94 45.24 -5.50
N ASN A 719 40.03 44.49 -5.38
CA ASN A 719 40.01 43.05 -5.08
C ASN A 719 39.42 42.75 -3.69
N TYR A 720 39.70 43.58 -2.68
CA TYR A 720 39.08 43.46 -1.34
C TYR A 720 37.58 43.78 -1.37
N ASP A 721 37.20 44.90 -1.97
CA ASP A 721 35.80 45.32 -2.12
C ASP A 721 35.01 44.27 -2.94
N GLU A 722 35.62 43.63 -3.95
CA GLU A 722 35.07 42.49 -4.69
C GLU A 722 34.97 41.21 -3.85
N GLY A 723 36.01 40.83 -3.09
CA GLY A 723 36.00 39.66 -2.21
C GLY A 723 34.91 39.74 -1.13
N ILE A 724 34.76 40.91 -0.51
CA ILE A 724 33.67 41.19 0.44
C ILE A 724 32.31 41.19 -0.27
N ALA A 725 32.20 41.72 -1.50
CA ALA A 725 30.96 41.62 -2.29
C ALA A 725 30.60 40.16 -2.65
N MET A 726 31.57 39.32 -2.99
CA MET A 726 31.38 37.89 -3.23
C MET A 726 30.92 37.17 -1.95
N ALA A 727 31.56 37.40 -0.80
CA ALA A 727 31.13 36.83 0.47
C ALA A 727 29.69 37.23 0.83
N ASN A 728 29.34 38.51 0.62
CA ASN A 728 27.99 39.02 0.89
C ASN A 728 26.93 38.55 -0.12
N THR A 729 27.30 38.25 -1.37
CA THR A 729 26.35 37.60 -2.32
C THR A 729 26.20 36.11 -2.02
N PHE A 730 27.25 35.42 -1.59
CA PHE A 730 27.18 34.03 -1.11
C PHE A 730 26.34 33.91 0.16
N GLU A 731 26.44 34.86 1.10
CA GLU A 731 25.54 34.95 2.26
C GLU A 731 24.07 35.12 1.83
N ARG A 732 23.77 35.99 0.85
CA ARG A 732 22.40 36.15 0.33
C ARG A 732 21.88 34.91 -0.38
N ILE A 733 22.71 34.22 -1.15
CA ILE A 733 22.36 32.97 -1.84
C ILE A 733 22.10 31.87 -0.81
N THR A 734 22.93 31.75 0.23
CA THR A 734 22.74 30.73 1.28
C THR A 734 21.53 31.05 2.17
N ILE A 735 21.21 32.33 2.43
CA ILE A 735 19.93 32.73 3.06
C ILE A 735 18.73 32.37 2.18
N ALA A 736 18.81 32.55 0.85
CA ALA A 736 17.74 32.11 -0.06
C ALA A 736 17.59 30.58 -0.06
N ASN A 737 18.70 29.84 -0.21
CA ASN A 737 18.71 28.37 -0.25
C ASN A 737 18.25 27.76 1.08
N THR A 738 18.64 28.30 2.23
CA THR A 738 18.11 27.86 3.54
C THR A 738 16.61 28.10 3.66
N GLY A 739 16.12 29.23 3.14
CA GLY A 739 14.68 29.53 3.05
C GLY A 739 13.92 28.53 2.18
N GLU A 740 14.45 28.20 1.00
CA GLU A 740 13.86 27.21 0.09
C GLU A 740 13.88 25.79 0.67
N LEU A 741 15.00 25.37 1.28
CA LEU A 741 15.12 24.06 1.93
C LEU A 741 14.16 23.95 3.14
N ALA A 742 14.06 25.01 3.95
CA ALA A 742 13.12 25.08 5.06
C ALA A 742 11.65 25.05 4.59
N ALA A 743 11.31 25.80 3.54
CA ALA A 743 9.99 25.77 2.93
C ALA A 743 9.65 24.37 2.37
N THR A 744 10.62 23.71 1.73
CA THR A 744 10.51 22.33 1.22
C THR A 744 10.27 21.34 2.36
N HIS A 745 11.02 21.41 3.46
CA HIS A 745 10.79 20.56 4.64
C HIS A 745 9.45 20.83 5.33
N VAL A 746 8.97 22.09 5.35
CA VAL A 746 7.62 22.42 5.84
C VAL A 746 6.53 21.86 4.91
N ALA A 747 6.73 21.90 3.59
CA ALA A 747 5.82 21.31 2.61
C ALA A 747 5.78 19.78 2.72
N GLN A 748 6.94 19.12 2.79
CA GLN A 748 7.08 17.68 3.06
C GLN A 748 6.35 17.28 4.35
N ARG A 749 6.58 18.00 5.45
CA ARG A 749 5.91 17.75 6.74
C ARG A 749 4.40 17.93 6.66
N LYS A 750 3.90 18.92 5.91
CA LYS A 750 2.45 19.11 5.69
C LYS A 750 1.85 17.99 4.83
N SER A 751 2.55 17.52 3.79
CA SER A 751 2.12 16.38 2.98
C SER A 751 2.04 15.11 3.83
N ALA A 752 3.10 14.78 4.56
CA ALA A 752 3.14 13.65 5.48
C ALA A 752 2.06 13.71 6.57
N GLN A 753 1.75 14.89 7.09
CA GLN A 753 0.65 15.08 8.03
C GLN A 753 -0.73 14.88 7.38
N ALA A 754 -0.90 15.32 6.13
CA ALA A 754 -2.11 15.04 5.35
C ALA A 754 -2.26 13.55 5.04
N ASP A 755 -1.18 12.83 4.72
CA ASP A 755 -1.19 11.37 4.51
C ASP A 755 -1.58 10.61 5.79
N VAL A 756 -1.07 11.02 6.96
CA VAL A 756 -1.46 10.44 8.26
C VAL A 756 -2.93 10.74 8.59
N ASN A 757 -3.43 11.94 8.30
CA ASN A 757 -4.83 12.28 8.50
C ASN A 757 -5.73 11.48 7.55
N TYR A 758 -5.40 11.40 6.26
CA TYR A 758 -6.12 10.58 5.28
C TYR A 758 -6.18 9.09 5.71
N LEU A 759 -5.10 8.54 6.27
CA LEU A 759 -5.11 7.17 6.81
C LEU A 759 -6.00 7.02 8.05
N ARG A 760 -6.10 8.03 8.91
CA ARG A 760 -7.08 8.05 10.02
C ARG A 760 -8.51 8.09 9.49
N ASP A 761 -8.81 9.04 8.61
CA ASP A 761 -10.14 9.23 8.01
C ASP A 761 -10.59 7.97 7.25
N LEU A 762 -9.68 7.32 6.52
CA LEU A 762 -9.91 6.03 5.86
C LEU A 762 -10.15 4.89 6.85
N THR A 763 -9.45 4.88 8.00
CA THR A 763 -9.67 3.89 9.06
C THR A 763 -11.04 4.09 9.72
N THR A 764 -11.43 5.32 10.00
CA THR A 764 -12.76 5.67 10.54
C THR A 764 -13.88 5.36 9.53
N ALA A 765 -13.67 5.61 8.23
CA ALA A 765 -14.62 5.23 7.18
C ALA A 765 -14.76 3.70 7.09
N ASN A 766 -13.66 2.95 7.14
CA ASN A 766 -13.68 1.49 7.17
C ASN A 766 -14.36 0.93 8.43
N GLN A 767 -14.23 1.61 9.57
CA GLN A 767 -14.93 1.26 10.80
C GLN A 767 -16.45 1.39 10.62
N LEU A 768 -16.94 2.53 10.13
CA LEU A 768 -18.37 2.73 9.88
C LEU A 768 -18.93 1.73 8.86
N VAL A 769 -18.16 1.36 7.83
CA VAL A 769 -18.55 0.32 6.85
C VAL A 769 -18.60 -1.07 7.49
N ALA A 770 -17.66 -1.40 8.38
CA ALA A 770 -17.66 -2.66 9.12
C ALA A 770 -18.86 -2.77 10.09
N GLU A 771 -19.09 -1.73 10.89
CA GLU A 771 -20.22 -1.62 11.81
C GLU A 771 -21.57 -1.74 11.08
N ALA A 772 -21.72 -1.05 9.94
CA ALA A 772 -22.90 -1.17 9.07
C ALA A 772 -23.06 -2.58 8.48
N SER A 773 -21.96 -3.25 8.10
CA SER A 773 -21.99 -4.63 7.59
C SER A 773 -22.44 -5.64 8.66
N VAL A 774 -21.92 -5.53 9.89
CA VAL A 774 -22.33 -6.38 11.02
C VAL A 774 -23.78 -6.11 11.40
N THR A 775 -24.17 -4.84 11.49
CA THR A 775 -25.57 -4.43 11.76
C THR A 775 -26.52 -5.01 10.72
N ARG A 776 -26.14 -5.01 9.43
CA ARG A 776 -26.93 -5.63 8.37
C ARG A 776 -27.03 -7.14 8.53
N MET A 777 -25.95 -7.85 8.85
CA MET A 777 -25.99 -9.31 9.07
C MET A 777 -26.95 -9.68 10.21
N LEU A 778 -26.95 -8.91 11.31
CA LEU A 778 -27.87 -9.09 12.42
C LEU A 778 -29.33 -8.80 12.00
N ALA A 779 -29.57 -7.71 11.27
CA ALA A 779 -30.90 -7.36 10.75
C ALA A 779 -31.45 -8.41 9.76
N ASP A 780 -30.63 -8.90 8.82
CA ASP A 780 -31.00 -9.95 7.86
C ASP A 780 -31.27 -11.30 8.58
N ALA A 781 -30.55 -11.61 9.67
CA ALA A 781 -30.76 -12.81 10.48
C ALA A 781 -32.07 -12.74 11.31
N ASP A 782 -32.40 -11.58 11.85
CA ASP A 782 -33.61 -11.36 12.65
C ASP A 782 -34.86 -11.21 11.76
N ALA A 783 -34.74 -10.57 10.59
CA ALA A 783 -35.81 -10.49 9.60
C ALA A 783 -36.27 -11.88 9.13
N ARG A 784 -35.33 -12.78 8.82
CA ARG A 784 -35.62 -14.19 8.49
C ARG A 784 -36.31 -14.96 9.61
N LEU A 785 -36.00 -14.64 10.88
CA LEU A 785 -36.68 -15.24 12.03
C LEU A 785 -38.10 -14.65 12.19
N GLY A 786 -38.31 -13.37 11.90
CA GLY A 786 -39.63 -12.71 11.88
C GLY A 786 -40.55 -13.25 10.78
N GLU A 787 -40.01 -13.41 9.57
CA GLU A 787 -40.66 -14.08 8.43
C GLU A 787 -41.09 -15.50 8.82
N PHE A 788 -40.14 -16.33 9.29
CA PHE A 788 -40.44 -17.69 9.75
C PHE A 788 -41.49 -17.73 10.87
N ASN A 789 -41.41 -16.85 11.87
CA ASN A 789 -42.39 -16.82 12.97
C ASN A 789 -43.80 -16.45 12.48
N SER A 790 -43.91 -15.68 11.40
CA SER A 790 -45.19 -15.32 10.77
C SER A 790 -45.77 -16.53 10.03
N ASP A 791 -44.95 -17.27 9.30
CA ASP A 791 -45.35 -18.52 8.64
C ASP A 791 -45.70 -19.64 9.65
N ASP A 792 -44.95 -19.78 10.75
CA ASP A 792 -45.25 -20.71 11.85
C ASP A 792 -46.62 -20.40 12.47
N LEU A 793 -46.93 -19.12 12.71
CA LEU A 793 -48.23 -18.68 13.20
C LEU A 793 -49.36 -19.01 12.22
N MET A 794 -49.19 -18.69 10.93
CA MET A 794 -50.18 -18.98 9.89
C MET A 794 -50.38 -20.49 9.67
N ARG A 795 -49.31 -21.28 9.75
CA ARG A 795 -49.35 -22.74 9.67
C ARG A 795 -50.09 -23.35 10.86
N ARG A 796 -49.81 -22.90 12.08
CA ARG A 796 -50.55 -23.32 13.29
C ARG A 796 -52.02 -22.93 13.24
N ALA A 797 -52.33 -21.72 12.78
CA ALA A 797 -53.72 -21.29 12.56
C ALA A 797 -54.44 -22.21 11.57
N ARG A 798 -53.80 -22.59 10.45
CA ARG A 798 -54.35 -23.56 9.48
C ARG A 798 -54.54 -24.95 10.08
N ILE A 799 -53.60 -25.46 10.88
CA ILE A 799 -53.71 -26.76 11.55
C ILE A 799 -54.90 -26.78 12.53
N LEU A 800 -55.07 -25.70 13.32
CA LEU A 800 -56.19 -25.57 14.25
C LEU A 800 -57.53 -25.43 13.51
N ALA A 801 -57.58 -24.66 12.42
CA ALA A 801 -58.78 -24.54 11.59
C ALA A 801 -59.15 -25.88 10.92
N GLN A 802 -58.18 -26.64 10.40
CA GLN A 802 -58.45 -27.95 9.80
C GLN A 802 -58.96 -28.96 10.84
N SER A 803 -58.39 -28.97 12.05
CA SER A 803 -58.96 -29.72 13.19
C SER A 803 -60.41 -29.30 13.41
N GLN A 804 -60.70 -28.01 13.59
CA GLN A 804 -62.08 -27.54 13.83
C GLN A 804 -63.05 -27.92 12.70
N MET A 805 -62.61 -27.92 11.43
CA MET A 805 -63.42 -28.37 10.30
C MET A 805 -63.69 -29.89 10.34
N ASN A 806 -62.67 -30.70 10.64
CA ASN A 806 -62.82 -32.14 10.82
C ASN A 806 -63.73 -32.48 12.01
N ASP A 807 -63.53 -31.79 13.14
CA ASP A 807 -64.24 -32.01 14.39
C ASP A 807 -65.72 -31.54 14.28
N ALA A 808 -65.99 -30.53 13.45
CA ALA A 808 -67.34 -30.15 13.05
C ALA A 808 -67.99 -31.15 12.08
N ALA A 809 -67.22 -31.74 11.16
CA ALA A 809 -67.71 -32.78 10.25
C ALA A 809 -68.08 -34.07 10.99
N THR A 810 -67.29 -34.52 11.97
CA THR A 810 -67.65 -35.68 12.79
C THR A 810 -68.85 -35.39 13.69
N ALA A 811 -68.96 -34.17 14.25
CA ALA A 811 -70.17 -33.73 14.96
C ALA A 811 -71.42 -33.74 14.06
N ALA A 812 -71.29 -33.38 12.77
CA ALA A 812 -72.38 -33.47 11.80
C ALA A 812 -72.78 -34.93 11.51
N GLU A 813 -71.82 -35.84 11.35
CA GLU A 813 -72.11 -37.29 11.21
C GLU A 813 -72.84 -37.86 12.44
N PHE A 814 -72.45 -37.46 13.67
CA PHE A 814 -73.21 -37.85 14.87
C PHE A 814 -74.64 -37.29 14.89
N ALA A 815 -74.84 -36.05 14.41
CA ALA A 815 -76.16 -35.44 14.32
C ALA A 815 -77.05 -36.15 13.27
N ILE A 816 -76.49 -36.48 12.10
CA ILE A 816 -77.16 -37.28 11.07
C ILE A 816 -77.51 -38.67 11.62
N ALA A 817 -76.54 -39.36 12.23
CA ALA A 817 -76.74 -40.67 12.86
C ALA A 817 -77.73 -40.65 14.04
N SER A 818 -78.03 -39.49 14.62
CA SER A 818 -79.08 -39.31 15.63
C SER A 818 -80.44 -39.00 15.02
N ALA A 819 -80.48 -38.24 13.92
CA ALA A 819 -81.70 -37.98 13.15
C ALA A 819 -82.23 -39.24 12.44
N ASP A 820 -81.35 -40.03 11.84
CA ASP A 820 -81.70 -41.33 11.25
C ASP A 820 -82.21 -42.31 12.32
N GLU A 821 -81.65 -42.29 13.54
CA GLU A 821 -82.12 -43.11 14.67
C GLU A 821 -83.56 -42.73 15.07
N GLN A 822 -83.85 -41.43 15.18
CA GLN A 822 -85.20 -40.93 15.43
C GLN A 822 -86.17 -41.25 14.28
N ALA A 823 -85.70 -41.25 13.03
CA ALA A 823 -86.51 -41.63 11.87
C ALA A 823 -86.85 -43.13 11.85
N ILE A 824 -85.90 -44.02 12.18
CA ILE A 824 -86.16 -45.46 12.34
C ILE A 824 -87.14 -45.68 13.49
N ARG A 825 -86.90 -45.05 14.64
CA ARG A 825 -87.79 -45.12 15.82
C ARG A 825 -89.22 -44.73 15.45
N SER A 826 -89.40 -43.60 14.76
CA SER A 826 -90.70 -43.10 14.32
C SER A 826 -91.39 -44.04 13.30
N ARG A 827 -90.63 -44.62 12.35
CA ARG A 827 -91.14 -45.63 11.40
C ARG A 827 -91.56 -46.92 12.12
N PHE A 828 -90.82 -47.32 13.15
CA PHE A 828 -91.13 -48.51 13.94
C PHE A 828 -92.39 -48.31 14.80
N ASP A 829 -92.52 -47.17 15.48
CA ASP A 829 -93.73 -46.82 16.24
C ASP A 829 -94.95 -46.66 15.31
N SER A 830 -94.78 -46.09 14.12
CA SER A 830 -95.85 -46.06 13.11
C SER A 830 -96.30 -47.47 12.68
N ARG A 831 -95.42 -48.48 12.74
CA ARG A 831 -95.77 -49.89 12.43
C ARG A 831 -96.43 -50.59 13.61
N ILE A 832 -96.06 -50.25 14.86
CA ILE A 832 -96.80 -50.64 16.07
C ILE A 832 -98.24 -50.13 15.96
N VAL A 833 -98.43 -48.82 15.80
CA VAL A 833 -99.75 -48.19 15.75
C VAL A 833 -100.57 -48.69 14.55
N ALA A 834 -99.96 -48.93 13.38
CA ALA A 834 -100.66 -49.54 12.24
C ALA A 834 -101.13 -50.97 12.55
N THR A 835 -100.29 -51.79 13.17
CA THR A 835 -100.62 -53.19 13.54
C THR A 835 -101.74 -53.24 14.59
N GLU A 836 -101.70 -52.35 15.58
CA GLU A 836 -102.76 -52.20 16.57
C GLU A 836 -104.05 -51.67 15.95
N ALA A 837 -103.98 -50.69 15.04
CA ALA A 837 -105.14 -50.20 14.31
C ALA A 837 -105.79 -51.28 13.44
N ASP A 838 -105.01 -52.11 12.74
CA ASP A 838 -105.54 -53.21 11.93
C ASP A 838 -106.12 -54.35 12.78
N ARG A 839 -105.54 -54.62 13.96
CA ARG A 839 -106.17 -55.53 14.94
C ARG A 839 -107.47 -54.97 15.50
N ASN A 840 -107.52 -53.67 15.82
CA ASN A 840 -108.71 -53.00 16.30
C ASN A 840 -109.80 -52.94 15.23
N ARG A 841 -109.43 -52.76 13.94
CA ARG A 841 -110.34 -52.91 12.78
C ARG A 841 -110.87 -54.34 12.68
N ALA A 842 -110.01 -55.35 12.69
CA ALA A 842 -110.41 -56.76 12.61
C ALA A 842 -111.32 -57.18 13.78
N TYR A 843 -111.04 -56.69 14.99
CA TYR A 843 -111.90 -56.88 16.16
C TYR A 843 -113.25 -56.16 16.02
N ALA A 844 -113.25 -54.90 15.57
CA ALA A 844 -114.47 -54.14 15.32
C ALA A 844 -115.33 -54.77 14.22
N GLU A 845 -114.73 -55.29 13.15
CA GLU A 845 -115.43 -56.06 12.12
C GLU A 845 -116.03 -57.36 12.65
N LEU A 846 -115.29 -58.12 13.46
CA LEU A 846 -115.80 -59.34 14.10
C LEU A 846 -116.97 -59.04 15.05
N PHE A 847 -116.85 -57.99 15.85
CA PHE A 847 -117.92 -57.51 16.73
C PHE A 847 -119.13 -57.05 15.92
N GLN A 848 -118.93 -56.25 14.86
CA GLN A 848 -120.00 -55.75 14.01
C GLN A 848 -120.71 -56.89 13.25
N LYS A 849 -119.98 -57.89 12.76
CA LYS A 849 -120.54 -59.13 12.17
C LYS A 849 -121.42 -59.87 13.21
N GLY A 850 -120.90 -60.08 14.43
CA GLY A 850 -121.66 -60.72 15.51
C GLY A 850 -122.90 -59.92 15.96
N GLN A 851 -122.88 -58.59 15.89
CA GLN A 851 -124.06 -57.75 16.14
C GLN A 851 -125.07 -57.80 14.99
N PHE A 852 -124.62 -57.80 13.72
CA PHE A 852 -125.51 -57.96 12.57
C PHE A 852 -126.18 -59.35 12.54
N GLU A 853 -125.48 -60.39 12.98
CA GLU A 853 -126.06 -61.74 13.11
C GLU A 853 -127.16 -61.77 14.19
N LYS A 854 -126.91 -61.17 15.36
CA LYS A 854 -127.94 -61.02 16.41
C LYS A 854 -129.14 -60.20 15.93
N ALA A 855 -128.91 -59.02 15.35
CA ALA A 855 -129.97 -58.14 14.87
C ALA A 855 -130.82 -58.79 13.75
N ARG A 856 -130.21 -59.60 12.88
CA ARG A 856 -130.94 -60.41 11.88
C ARG A 856 -131.78 -61.50 12.52
N LEU A 857 -131.29 -62.14 13.58
CA LEU A 857 -132.02 -63.18 14.31
C LEU A 857 -133.23 -62.59 15.07
N GLU A 858 -133.07 -61.41 15.67
CA GLU A 858 -134.17 -60.65 16.28
C GLU A 858 -135.19 -60.15 15.23
N GLN A 859 -134.74 -59.62 14.08
CA GLN A 859 -135.64 -59.25 12.98
C GLN A 859 -136.42 -60.45 12.42
N ALA A 860 -135.81 -61.63 12.33
CA ALA A 860 -136.49 -62.86 11.89
C ALA A 860 -137.61 -63.26 12.86
N LEU A 861 -137.38 -63.15 14.17
CA LEU A 861 -138.39 -63.39 15.21
C LEU A 861 -139.52 -62.35 15.17
N ALA A 862 -139.20 -61.06 14.99
CA ALA A 862 -140.20 -60.00 14.86
C ALA A 862 -141.08 -60.16 13.61
N ALA A 863 -140.47 -60.50 12.47
CA ALA A 863 -141.20 -60.76 11.22
C ALA A 863 -142.21 -61.92 11.39
N ALA A 864 -141.79 -63.02 12.03
CA ALA A 864 -142.65 -64.17 12.30
C ALA A 864 -143.89 -63.84 13.15
N ALA A 865 -143.81 -62.85 14.05
CA ALA A 865 -144.97 -62.36 14.79
C ALA A 865 -145.95 -61.58 13.88
N THR A 866 -145.44 -60.64 13.08
CA THR A 866 -146.30 -59.75 12.26
C THR A 866 -147.08 -60.47 11.15
N PHE A 867 -146.56 -61.58 10.60
CA PHE A 867 -147.31 -62.39 9.64
C PHE A 867 -148.53 -63.08 10.25
N ARG A 868 -148.56 -63.30 11.57
CA ARG A 868 -149.67 -63.95 12.28
C ARG A 868 -150.87 -63.02 12.48
N GLU A 869 -150.64 -61.74 12.72
CA GLU A 869 -151.74 -60.76 12.80
C GLU A 869 -152.36 -60.50 11.41
N MET A 870 -151.55 -60.57 10.35
CA MET A 870 -152.02 -60.37 8.98
C MET A 870 -152.87 -61.53 8.44
N SER A 871 -152.70 -62.79 8.89
CA SER A 871 -153.60 -63.89 8.50
C SER A 871 -155.01 -63.71 9.05
N ASP A 872 -155.10 -63.29 10.31
CA ASP A 872 -156.37 -63.25 11.04
C ASP A 872 -157.22 -62.05 10.57
N ALA A 873 -156.56 -60.93 10.26
CA ALA A 873 -157.18 -59.77 9.61
C ALA A 873 -157.68 -60.06 8.17
N ALA A 874 -157.04 -60.98 7.44
CA ALA A 874 -157.47 -61.36 6.09
C ALA A 874 -158.75 -62.21 6.10
N LEU A 875 -158.84 -63.18 7.03
CA LEU A 875 -160.04 -64.02 7.20
C LEU A 875 -161.29 -63.19 7.56
N ALA A 876 -161.15 -62.17 8.41
CA ALA A 876 -162.25 -61.27 8.75
C ALA A 876 -162.80 -60.50 7.54
N ARG A 877 -161.93 -60.05 6.63
CA ARG A 877 -162.32 -59.31 5.42
C ARG A 877 -163.02 -60.19 4.37
N LEU A 878 -162.62 -61.46 4.24
CA LEU A 878 -163.21 -62.39 3.26
C LEU A 878 -164.70 -62.63 3.54
N ASN A 879 -165.05 -62.84 4.82
CA ASN A 879 -166.44 -63.09 5.23
C ASN A 879 -167.35 -61.88 4.99
N ALA A 880 -166.86 -60.67 5.29
CA ALA A 880 -167.62 -59.43 5.09
C ALA A 880 -167.97 -59.15 3.62
N ALA A 881 -167.09 -59.51 2.68
CA ALA A 881 -167.32 -59.32 1.24
C ALA A 881 -168.42 -60.24 0.67
N ASN A 882 -168.53 -61.47 1.19
CA ASN A 882 -169.50 -62.46 0.73
C ASN A 882 -170.95 -62.06 1.07
N ASP A 883 -171.13 -61.44 2.23
CA ASP A 883 -172.41 -60.91 2.71
C ASP A 883 -172.93 -59.73 1.87
N THR A 884 -172.03 -58.85 1.40
CA THR A 884 -172.40 -57.72 0.53
C THR A 884 -172.78 -58.14 -0.88
N PHE A 885 -172.17 -59.21 -1.41
CA PHE A 885 -172.49 -59.71 -2.76
C PHE A 885 -173.94 -60.22 -2.84
N ASN A 886 -174.34 -61.08 -1.89
CA ASN A 886 -175.68 -61.68 -1.88
C ASN A 886 -176.82 -60.67 -1.67
N ARG A 887 -176.58 -59.55 -0.98
CA ARG A 887 -177.57 -58.47 -0.80
C ARG A 887 -177.75 -57.58 -2.03
N THR A 888 -176.79 -57.60 -2.96
CA THR A 888 -176.82 -56.74 -4.17
C THR A 888 -177.59 -57.41 -5.32
N ALA A 889 -177.73 -58.74 -5.31
CA ALA A 889 -178.27 -59.52 -6.43
C ALA A 889 -179.81 -59.56 -6.53
N THR A 890 -180.56 -58.93 -5.61
CA THR A 890 -182.02 -59.15 -5.45
C THR A 890 -182.89 -57.88 -5.48
N ALA A 891 -182.33 -56.69 -5.75
CA ALA A 891 -183.01 -55.42 -5.48
C ALA A 891 -183.77 -54.78 -6.67
N ASN A 892 -183.10 -54.44 -7.79
CA ASN A 892 -183.68 -53.79 -8.98
C ASN A 892 -182.92 -54.27 -10.24
N TRP A 893 -183.48 -54.49 -11.45
CA TRP A 893 -184.79 -54.17 -12.05
C TRP A 893 -185.03 -52.69 -12.44
N ASP A 894 -184.34 -52.23 -13.49
CA ASP A 894 -184.94 -51.44 -14.58
C ASP A 894 -184.19 -51.72 -15.91
N SER A 895 -184.68 -51.24 -17.06
CA SER A 895 -184.33 -51.81 -18.37
C SER A 895 -184.25 -50.83 -19.56
N ARG A 896 -183.39 -51.20 -20.54
CA ARG A 896 -183.34 -50.71 -21.95
C ARG A 896 -182.76 -49.31 -22.23
N LEU A 897 -181.43 -49.21 -22.16
CA LEU A 897 -180.59 -48.31 -22.97
C LEU A 897 -179.34 -49.12 -23.39
N GLY A 898 -179.01 -49.46 -24.65
CA GLY A 898 -179.59 -49.07 -25.95
C GLY A 898 -178.93 -47.81 -26.53
N GLY A 899 -178.01 -47.87 -27.50
CA GLY A 899 -177.33 -49.03 -28.11
C GLY A 899 -176.27 -48.61 -29.16
N THR A 900 -175.24 -49.46 -29.34
CA THR A 900 -174.62 -49.98 -30.60
C THR A 900 -174.74 -49.18 -31.92
N PRO A 901 -173.71 -49.18 -32.81
CA PRO A 901 -172.82 -50.31 -33.18
C PRO A 901 -171.31 -50.04 -32.92
N ASN A 902 -170.40 -51.02 -32.75
CA ASN A 902 -169.93 -52.13 -33.62
C ASN A 902 -169.33 -51.62 -34.96
N PHE A 903 -168.23 -52.13 -35.55
CA PHE A 903 -167.07 -52.99 -35.19
C PHE A 903 -166.06 -52.83 -36.38
N PRO A 904 -164.72 -53.06 -36.26
CA PRO A 904 -164.14 -54.40 -36.06
C PRO A 904 -162.99 -54.45 -35.02
N THR A 905 -162.26 -55.58 -35.00
CA THR A 905 -161.50 -56.10 -33.84
C THR A 905 -159.98 -55.82 -33.84
N PRO A 906 -159.28 -56.02 -32.69
CA PRO A 906 -157.92 -55.49 -32.48
C PRO A 906 -156.80 -56.54 -32.22
N THR A 907 -155.57 -56.18 -32.58
CA THR A 907 -154.27 -56.60 -31.97
C THR A 907 -153.15 -55.70 -32.52
N SER A 908 -152.17 -55.20 -31.77
CA SER A 908 -152.00 -55.06 -30.31
C SER A 908 -150.98 -53.95 -30.01
N ASN A 909 -151.34 -52.91 -29.24
CA ASN A 909 -150.41 -51.88 -28.76
C ASN A 909 -149.52 -52.44 -27.62
N THR A 910 -148.26 -52.05 -27.37
CA THR A 910 -147.49 -50.84 -27.75
C THR A 910 -147.87 -49.55 -27.00
N ALA A 911 -147.89 -49.60 -25.66
CA ALA A 911 -147.61 -48.45 -24.77
C ALA A 911 -147.60 -48.86 -23.28
N LEU A 912 -146.42 -49.14 -22.69
CA LEU A 912 -146.09 -48.94 -21.25
C LEU A 912 -144.69 -49.45 -20.80
N TYR A 913 -143.78 -49.79 -21.72
CA TYR A 913 -142.36 -50.00 -21.42
C TYR A 913 -141.53 -48.91 -22.11
N ASN A 914 -141.09 -47.93 -21.33
CA ASN A 914 -140.34 -46.76 -21.80
C ASN A 914 -138.83 -46.99 -21.65
N ASN A 915 -138.07 -46.52 -22.64
CA ASN A 915 -136.67 -46.05 -22.59
C ASN A 915 -135.65 -46.91 -21.77
N SER A 916 -134.58 -47.45 -22.36
CA SER A 916 -133.94 -47.09 -23.63
C SER A 916 -132.90 -48.13 -24.02
N ASP A 917 -133.05 -48.78 -25.19
CA ASP A 917 -131.98 -49.62 -25.74
C ASP A 917 -132.09 -49.78 -27.27
N SER A 918 -131.37 -48.94 -28.02
CA SER A 918 -131.14 -49.14 -29.46
C SER A 918 -130.02 -48.25 -30.00
N LEU A 919 -128.84 -48.82 -30.26
CA LEU A 919 -128.16 -48.79 -31.59
C LEU A 919 -126.78 -49.47 -31.49
N PHE A 920 -126.76 -50.76 -31.85
CA PHE A 920 -125.56 -51.56 -32.10
C PHE A 920 -124.61 -50.85 -33.11
N ASN A 921 -123.27 -50.96 -33.05
CA ASN A 921 -122.36 -51.58 -32.07
C ASN A 921 -120.90 -51.17 -32.42
N PRO A 922 -120.09 -50.70 -31.45
CA PRO A 922 -118.65 -50.97 -31.47
C PRO A 922 -118.12 -51.50 -30.12
N ALA A 923 -117.22 -52.49 -30.16
CA ALA A 923 -116.76 -53.22 -28.97
C ALA A 923 -115.37 -52.78 -28.48
N PHE A 924 -115.27 -52.52 -27.16
CA PHE A 924 -114.04 -52.49 -26.31
C PHE A 924 -113.00 -51.37 -26.62
N THR A 925 -112.36 -50.69 -25.65
CA THR A 925 -112.42 -50.66 -24.16
C THR A 925 -111.95 -49.26 -23.65
N PRO A 926 -112.03 -48.89 -22.35
CA PRO A 926 -112.38 -47.52 -21.93
C PRO A 926 -111.25 -46.48 -21.82
N THR A 927 -111.68 -45.22 -21.82
CA THR A 927 -110.92 -44.00 -21.48
C THR A 927 -111.07 -43.63 -20.00
N THR A 928 -110.07 -42.96 -19.41
CA THR A 928 -110.23 -42.10 -18.21
C THR A 928 -109.65 -40.72 -18.50
N ILE A 929 -110.24 -39.67 -17.93
CA ILE A 929 -110.21 -38.30 -18.44
C ILE A 929 -109.25 -37.40 -17.64
N GLN A 930 -108.77 -36.33 -18.28
CA GLN A 930 -107.96 -35.26 -17.70
C GLN A 930 -108.66 -34.55 -16.52
N ASN A 931 -107.89 -33.90 -15.65
CA ASN A 931 -108.33 -32.65 -15.04
C ASN A 931 -107.16 -31.67 -14.89
N SER A 932 -107.44 -30.39 -14.61
CA SER A 932 -106.53 -29.27 -14.93
C SER A 932 -106.50 -28.16 -13.88
N LEU A 933 -105.60 -27.18 -14.05
CA LEU A 933 -105.40 -25.93 -13.28
C LEU A 933 -104.74 -26.13 -11.89
N THR A 934 -103.95 -25.21 -11.32
CA THR A 934 -103.72 -23.76 -11.61
C THR A 934 -102.25 -23.33 -11.29
N GLU A 935 -101.78 -22.25 -11.92
CA GLU A 935 -100.82 -21.17 -11.51
C GLU A 935 -99.68 -21.44 -10.46
N VAL A 936 -98.37 -21.10 -10.64
CA VAL A 936 -97.67 -19.84 -11.04
C VAL A 936 -97.67 -18.77 -9.93
N PRO A 937 -96.59 -17.99 -9.64
CA PRO A 937 -95.21 -17.89 -10.19
C PRO A 937 -94.15 -18.54 -9.23
N THR A 938 -92.87 -18.18 -8.97
CA THR A 938 -91.88 -17.09 -9.27
C THR A 938 -90.45 -17.62 -8.88
N LYS A 939 -89.31 -16.90 -8.90
CA LYS A 939 -88.53 -16.22 -9.97
C LYS A 939 -87.23 -15.58 -9.38
N GLY A 940 -86.06 -15.88 -9.93
CA GLY A 940 -84.76 -15.23 -9.65
C GLY A 940 -83.84 -15.98 -8.66
N SER A 941 -82.55 -15.66 -8.48
CA SER A 941 -81.51 -15.00 -9.33
C SER A 941 -80.31 -14.66 -8.42
N ASP A 942 -79.10 -14.95 -8.91
CA ASP A 942 -77.79 -14.37 -8.55
C ASP A 942 -77.34 -14.29 -7.06
N GLU A 943 -76.32 -15.10 -6.71
CA GLU A 943 -75.00 -14.61 -6.28
C GLU A 943 -73.88 -15.64 -6.63
#